data_AF-A0AAE3E623-F1
#
_entry.id   AF-A0AAE3E623-F1
#
_cell.length_a   1.000
_cell.length_b   1.000
_cell.length_c   1.000
_cell.angle_alpha   90.00
_cell.angle_beta   90.00
_cell.angle_gamma   90.00
#
_symmetry.space_group_name_H-M   'P 1'
#
loop_
_entity.id
_entity.type
_entity.pdbx_description
1 polymer ?
#
loop_
_entity_poly.entity_id
_entity_poly.type
_entity_poly.pdbx_seq_one_letter_code
_entity_poly.pdbx_strand_id
1 'polypeptide(L)'
;MNNIVAKHFFRQKSIIFITVALFLISLGFCIFFSILGMTAFEVLHTLCRFEFYTCFVWVCITFGFVSRAVNASVREVSDSYAGKYYSYEMSASTFLLIVYVVWNVCVVGILLFCSLKNDGTSFFCAWFWKSYFINVVFPQLICAGLTIAVVISSRQYAAFFCLIFFLFMISPFAEQIVWVSSTGLKIEKIWEIIRHPFLILYQNGEWAPDSMYGLQTETFRIELQIFWLVSIVFILLARFTRKSLWYIGLIFACSMLVISFIPFSAYRLNANWNGIFYDRTIYADSNNESDNGNKTCADSSDVNFTVTEYQLDVKLKREVSVDLNMRICAETPIDNFLFTLYRGYRVDSVYANDESVSISWIQNGDELVLNTEKTVSELIVYISYHGHSSRFYSNSEACLLPGWFAWYPMPGRHEIFTYDDSGAYGYNPYNRIRETTVYLKVNKEAVTNLNKTRDGYYSDKADSITLMTGNLVSVETQQNVSDNMPSLIDYLPLNLYKGQTEQKYIEQENENIKREIEIFKQYFQNEQLDFGGMKIIYSTEDLGRNFSNNNIAIFDDYILCSAGYFSARNLFYYLAQENAHRTKLADVILNHISLYQNPSDSVIDFSNTLSMWKNILTQEDERLSVELETLESICNSYINQKKELELMQMLTGYAINQSAYQNDSEFIEYLQNGVLNGN
;
A
#
# COMPACT_ATOMS: atom_id res chain seq x y z
N MET A 1 12.18 17.57 47.77
CA MET A 1 10.88 17.71 47.08
C MET A 1 10.36 16.39 46.53
N ASN A 2 11.14 15.63 45.74
CA ASN A 2 10.70 14.38 45.09
C ASN A 2 10.03 13.33 46.03
N ASN A 3 10.61 13.05 47.21
CA ASN A 3 10.01 12.10 48.17
C ASN A 3 8.65 12.56 48.72
N ILE A 4 8.43 13.87 48.83
CA ILE A 4 7.16 14.45 49.30
C ILE A 4 6.11 14.27 48.20
N VAL A 5 6.46 14.62 46.97
CA VAL A 5 5.60 14.48 45.80
C VAL A 5 5.20 13.02 45.54
N ALA A 6 6.13 12.07 45.66
CA ALA A 6 5.83 10.64 45.56
C ALA A 6 4.82 10.20 46.63
N LYS A 7 5.01 10.58 47.90
CA LYS A 7 4.04 10.31 48.97
C LYS A 7 2.68 10.94 48.68
N HIS A 8 2.65 12.14 48.10
CA HIS A 8 1.41 12.79 47.68
C HIS A 8 0.72 12.06 46.54
N PHE A 9 1.45 11.46 45.59
CA PHE A 9 0.87 10.61 44.55
C PHE A 9 0.15 9.41 45.17
N PHE A 10 0.81 8.66 46.05
CA PHE A 10 0.24 7.47 46.70
C PHE A 10 -0.89 7.74 47.69
N ARG A 11 -1.12 9.01 48.08
CA ARG A 11 -2.28 9.40 48.89
C ARG A 11 -3.52 9.69 48.04
N GLN A 12 -3.38 9.81 46.72
CA GLN A 12 -4.45 10.22 45.81
C GLN A 12 -5.13 9.00 45.21
N LYS A 13 -6.17 8.52 45.90
CA LYS A 13 -6.91 7.32 45.50
C LYS A 13 -7.41 7.38 44.05
N SER A 14 -7.91 8.53 43.59
CA SER A 14 -8.41 8.69 42.21
C SER A 14 -7.31 8.58 41.16
N ILE A 15 -6.17 9.25 41.35
CA ILE A 15 -5.06 9.22 40.39
C ILE A 15 -4.42 7.83 40.36
N ILE A 16 -4.24 7.20 41.51
CA ILE A 16 -3.75 5.81 41.60
C ILE A 16 -4.73 4.89 40.89
N PHE A 17 -6.03 5.01 41.14
CA PHE A 17 -7.05 4.19 40.49
C PHE A 17 -6.98 4.32 38.97
N ILE A 18 -6.91 5.54 38.43
CA ILE A 18 -6.80 5.78 36.99
C ILE A 18 -5.47 5.23 36.45
N THR A 19 -4.36 5.39 37.17
CA THR A 19 -3.04 4.88 36.76
C THR A 19 -3.02 3.34 36.75
N VAL A 20 -3.57 2.71 37.78
CA VAL A 20 -3.68 1.25 37.85
C VAL A 20 -4.62 0.73 36.77
N ALA A 21 -5.75 1.41 36.52
CA ALA A 21 -6.66 1.06 35.43
C ALA A 21 -5.96 1.16 34.06
N LEU A 22 -5.17 2.21 33.83
CA LEU A 22 -4.35 2.33 32.61
C LEU A 22 -3.44 1.11 32.45
N PHE A 23 -2.66 0.76 33.48
CA PHE A 23 -1.76 -0.39 33.44
C PHE A 23 -2.51 -1.70 33.21
N LEU A 24 -3.58 -1.96 33.99
CA LEU A 24 -4.33 -3.22 33.89
C LEU A 24 -5.02 -3.38 32.54
N ILE A 25 -5.67 -2.33 32.03
CA ILE A 25 -6.41 -2.39 30.78
C ILE A 25 -5.42 -2.48 29.60
N SER A 26 -4.46 -1.56 29.49
CA SER A 26 -3.55 -1.55 28.33
C SER A 26 -2.61 -2.76 28.29
N LEU A 27 -1.96 -3.10 29.41
CA LEU A 27 -1.05 -4.25 29.48
C LEU A 27 -1.83 -5.57 29.42
N GLY A 28 -2.97 -5.65 30.11
CA GLY A 28 -3.84 -6.81 30.07
C GLY A 28 -4.37 -7.10 28.67
N PHE A 29 -4.71 -6.07 27.90
CA PHE A 29 -5.13 -6.18 26.50
C PHE A 29 -3.99 -6.68 25.60
N CYS A 30 -2.77 -6.14 25.75
CA CYS A 30 -1.60 -6.63 25.01
C CYS A 30 -1.30 -8.10 25.34
N ILE A 31 -1.35 -8.48 26.62
CA ILE A 31 -1.16 -9.87 27.06
C ILE A 31 -2.27 -10.77 26.51
N PHE A 32 -3.52 -10.34 26.57
CA PHE A 32 -4.67 -11.10 26.06
C PHE A 32 -4.50 -11.46 24.59
N PHE A 33 -4.18 -10.48 23.73
CA PHE A 33 -3.94 -10.75 22.31
C PHE A 33 -2.70 -11.60 22.04
N SER A 34 -1.63 -11.39 22.82
CA SER A 34 -0.45 -12.27 22.77
C SER A 34 -0.79 -13.72 23.18
N ILE A 35 -1.80 -13.92 24.04
CA ILE A 35 -2.29 -15.25 24.40
C ILE A 35 -3.13 -15.86 23.27
N LEU A 36 -3.94 -15.04 22.57
CA LEU A 36 -4.73 -15.46 21.41
C LEU A 36 -3.91 -15.84 20.17
N GLY A 37 -2.59 -15.62 20.20
CA GLY A 37 -1.68 -16.03 19.12
C GLY A 37 -1.34 -14.94 18.13
N MET A 38 -1.77 -13.69 18.36
CA MET A 38 -1.38 -12.56 17.52
C MET A 38 0.13 -12.35 17.56
N THR A 39 0.73 -11.98 16.42
CA THR A 39 2.16 -11.66 16.35
C THR A 39 2.47 -10.35 17.07
N ALA A 40 3.74 -10.11 17.38
CA ALA A 40 4.12 -8.85 18.02
C ALA A 40 3.84 -7.63 17.13
N PHE A 41 3.91 -7.81 15.80
CA PHE A 41 3.49 -6.81 14.82
C PHE A 41 2.03 -6.42 15.01
N GLU A 42 1.14 -7.41 15.03
CA GLU A 42 -0.30 -7.21 15.16
C GLU A 42 -0.67 -6.59 16.52
N VAL A 43 -0.03 -7.05 17.60
CA VAL A 43 -0.26 -6.48 18.95
C VAL A 43 0.21 -5.02 19.00
N LEU A 44 1.37 -4.69 18.41
CA LEU A 44 1.84 -3.30 18.34
C LEU A 44 0.91 -2.45 17.48
N HIS A 45 0.48 -2.95 16.33
CA HIS A 45 -0.48 -2.26 15.47
C HIS A 45 -1.77 -1.94 16.22
N THR A 46 -2.34 -2.92 16.92
CA THR A 46 -3.54 -2.72 17.74
C THR A 46 -3.29 -1.69 18.85
N LEU A 47 -2.14 -1.73 19.53
CA LEU A 47 -1.77 -0.70 20.51
C LEU A 47 -1.76 0.70 19.88
N CYS A 48 -1.16 0.85 18.69
CA CYS A 48 -1.08 2.13 17.98
C CYS A 48 -2.47 2.68 17.62
N ARG A 49 -3.43 1.82 17.23
CA ARG A 49 -4.81 2.24 16.95
C ARG A 49 -5.53 2.82 18.16
N PHE A 50 -5.29 2.25 19.35
CA PHE A 50 -5.90 2.71 20.60
C PHE A 50 -5.06 3.78 21.33
N GLU A 51 -3.96 4.24 20.73
CA GLU A 51 -2.99 5.10 21.41
C GLU A 51 -3.57 6.47 21.81
N PHE A 52 -4.57 6.97 21.07
CA PHE A 52 -5.30 8.17 21.46
C PHE A 52 -5.86 8.08 22.90
N TYR A 53 -6.43 6.93 23.27
CA TYR A 53 -7.02 6.74 24.60
C TYR A 53 -5.96 6.67 25.69
N THR A 54 -4.83 6.02 25.42
CA THR A 54 -3.66 6.00 26.30
C THR A 54 -3.14 7.42 26.54
N CYS A 55 -2.97 8.20 25.46
CA CYS A 55 -2.61 9.62 25.49
C CYS A 55 -3.61 10.44 26.31
N PHE A 56 -4.91 10.26 26.11
CA PHE A 56 -5.96 10.97 26.85
C PHE A 56 -5.90 10.66 28.36
N VAL A 57 -5.70 9.40 28.75
CA VAL A 57 -5.55 9.03 30.16
C VAL A 57 -4.28 9.65 30.76
N TRP A 58 -3.17 9.69 30.02
CA TRP A 58 -1.96 10.41 30.45
C TRP A 58 -2.22 11.90 30.66
N VAL A 59 -3.03 12.55 29.81
CA VAL A 59 -3.46 13.93 30.00
C VAL A 59 -4.26 14.08 31.30
N CYS A 60 -5.23 13.19 31.57
CA CYS A 60 -6.01 13.22 32.80
C CYS A 60 -5.15 13.05 34.06
N ILE A 61 -4.24 12.06 34.08
CA ILE A 61 -3.30 11.81 35.19
C ILE A 61 -2.41 13.04 35.39
N THR A 62 -1.83 13.56 34.31
CA THR A 62 -0.91 14.69 34.34
C THR A 62 -1.61 15.96 34.84
N PHE A 63 -2.76 16.29 34.27
CA PHE A 63 -3.55 17.45 34.68
C PHE A 63 -3.96 17.33 36.15
N GLY A 64 -4.53 16.19 36.56
CA GLY A 64 -4.99 15.97 37.94
C GLY A 64 -3.88 16.03 38.98
N PHE A 65 -2.68 15.53 38.66
CA PHE A 65 -1.57 15.46 39.62
C PHE A 65 -0.77 16.77 39.68
N VAL A 66 -0.48 17.39 38.54
CA VAL A 66 0.36 18.60 38.46
C VAL A 66 -0.43 19.85 38.84
N SER A 67 -1.72 19.97 38.48
CA SER A 67 -2.56 21.13 38.84
C SER A 67 -2.80 21.29 40.34
N ARG A 68 -2.48 20.26 41.13
CA ARG A 68 -2.68 20.25 42.57
C ARG A 68 -1.85 21.28 43.32
N ALA A 69 -0.71 21.71 42.78
CA ALA A 69 0.05 22.84 43.31
C ALA A 69 -0.81 24.10 43.46
N VAL A 70 -1.67 24.34 42.46
CA VAL A 70 -2.62 25.46 42.43
C VAL A 70 -3.83 25.17 43.29
N ASN A 71 -4.46 24.00 43.07
CA ASN A 71 -5.76 23.69 43.68
C ASN A 71 -5.71 23.45 45.18
N ALA A 72 -4.56 23.03 45.71
CA ALA A 72 -4.35 22.80 47.14
C ALA A 72 -3.47 23.89 47.80
N SER A 73 -3.22 25.01 47.10
CA SER A 73 -2.40 26.14 47.57
C SER A 73 -1.01 25.76 48.10
N VAL A 74 -0.43 24.67 47.57
CA VAL A 74 0.89 24.16 48.01
C VAL A 74 2.03 24.83 47.26
N ARG A 75 1.74 25.52 46.14
CA ARG A 75 2.74 26.17 45.28
C ARG A 75 3.63 27.13 46.06
N GLU A 76 3.06 28.10 46.78
CA GLU A 76 3.81 29.12 47.52
C GLU A 76 4.73 28.51 48.59
N VAL A 77 4.25 27.51 49.31
CA VAL A 77 5.02 26.78 50.33
C VAL A 77 6.16 26.00 49.68
N SER A 78 5.87 25.30 48.58
CA SER A 78 6.86 24.49 47.87
C SER A 78 7.96 25.34 47.21
N ASP A 79 7.60 26.49 46.65
CA ASP A 79 8.53 27.40 45.99
C ASP A 79 9.42 28.11 47.01
N SER A 80 8.84 28.51 48.15
CA SER A 80 9.59 29.09 49.28
C SER A 80 10.58 28.10 49.88
N TYR A 81 10.18 26.84 50.06
CA TYR A 81 11.04 25.78 50.60
C TYR A 81 12.19 25.42 49.64
N ALA A 82 11.92 25.39 48.33
CA ALA A 82 12.91 24.99 47.33
C ALA A 82 13.76 26.15 46.80
N GLY A 83 13.37 27.41 47.08
CA GLY A 83 14.00 28.61 46.54
C GLY A 83 13.86 28.74 45.01
N LYS A 84 12.87 28.08 44.40
CA LYS A 84 12.66 28.03 42.95
C LYS A 84 11.17 28.06 42.63
N TYR A 85 10.79 28.79 41.58
CA TYR A 85 9.42 28.82 41.08
C TYR A 85 9.00 27.45 40.49
N TYR A 86 7.75 27.07 40.71
CA TYR A 86 7.14 25.81 40.20
C TYR A 86 7.83 24.53 40.68
N SER A 87 8.38 24.54 41.90
CA SER A 87 9.17 23.42 42.40
C SER A 87 8.34 22.15 42.58
N TYR A 88 7.07 22.27 42.96
CA TYR A 88 6.17 21.12 43.06
C TYR A 88 5.89 20.53 41.68
N GLU A 89 5.52 21.36 40.71
CA GLU A 89 5.13 20.95 39.36
C GLU A 89 6.28 20.22 38.67
N MET A 90 7.50 20.77 38.72
CA MET A 90 8.67 20.12 38.13
C MET A 90 8.98 18.76 38.80
N SER A 91 8.82 18.66 40.12
CA SER A 91 9.00 17.41 40.85
C SER A 91 7.89 16.40 40.52
N ALA A 92 6.65 16.87 40.35
CA ALA A 92 5.49 16.06 39.96
C ALA A 92 5.62 15.53 38.53
N SER A 93 6.02 16.38 37.59
CA SER A 93 6.33 16.00 36.22
C SER A 93 7.47 14.98 36.15
N THR A 94 8.53 15.16 36.95
CA THR A 94 9.64 14.20 37.02
C THR A 94 9.16 12.84 37.54
N PHE A 95 8.32 12.82 38.57
CA PHE A 95 7.75 11.58 39.09
C PHE A 95 6.83 10.89 38.06
N LEU A 96 5.97 11.65 37.38
CA LEU A 96 5.12 11.13 36.30
C LEU A 96 5.94 10.57 35.14
N LEU A 97 7.06 11.19 34.79
CA LEU A 97 7.98 10.67 33.78
C LEU A 97 8.54 9.28 34.18
N ILE A 98 8.83 9.06 35.46
CA ILE A 98 9.25 7.73 35.94
C ILE A 98 8.12 6.71 35.78
N VAL A 99 6.89 7.05 36.20
CA VAL A 99 5.72 6.17 36.03
C VAL A 99 5.46 5.85 34.55
N TYR A 100 5.61 6.86 33.69
CA TYR A 100 5.53 6.75 32.24
C TYR A 100 6.59 5.81 31.65
N VAL A 101 7.85 5.95 32.07
CA VAL A 101 8.94 5.06 31.63
C VAL A 101 8.67 3.63 32.07
N VAL A 102 8.22 3.42 33.31
CA VAL A 102 7.86 2.08 33.81
C VAL A 102 6.76 1.46 32.97
N TRP A 103 5.71 2.22 32.62
CA TRP A 103 4.64 1.72 31.74
C TRP A 103 5.18 1.28 30.38
N ASN A 104 5.99 2.12 29.72
CA ASN A 104 6.56 1.82 28.40
C ASN A 104 7.50 0.60 28.46
N VAL A 105 8.34 0.48 29.50
CA VAL A 105 9.21 -0.69 29.70
C VAL A 105 8.38 -1.98 29.84
N CYS A 106 7.24 -1.93 30.55
CA CYS A 106 6.34 -3.08 30.63
C CYS A 106 5.73 -3.45 29.26
N VAL A 107 5.27 -2.46 28.48
CA VAL A 107 4.74 -2.70 27.13
C VAL A 107 5.80 -3.32 26.22
N VAL A 108 7.02 -2.75 26.19
CA VAL A 108 8.15 -3.30 25.43
C VAL A 108 8.44 -4.75 25.86
N GLY A 109 8.46 -5.02 27.17
CA GLY A 109 8.67 -6.38 27.68
C GLY A 109 7.60 -7.37 27.20
N ILE A 110 6.33 -6.95 27.16
CA ILE A 110 5.23 -7.78 26.63
C ILE A 110 5.36 -8.00 25.13
N LEU A 111 5.69 -6.96 24.35
CA LEU A 111 5.85 -7.08 22.90
C LEU A 111 7.02 -7.99 22.52
N LEU A 112 8.15 -7.87 23.21
CA LEU A 112 9.30 -8.77 23.00
C LEU A 112 8.97 -10.21 23.41
N PHE A 113 8.26 -10.40 24.52
CA PHE A 113 7.78 -11.73 24.91
C PHE A 113 6.80 -12.31 23.89
N CYS A 114 5.88 -11.48 23.37
CA CYS A 114 4.95 -11.86 22.31
C CYS A 114 5.70 -12.30 21.07
N SER A 115 6.73 -11.56 20.65
CA SER A 115 7.54 -11.89 19.48
C SER A 115 8.22 -13.25 19.63
N LEU A 116 8.88 -13.48 20.78
CA LEU A 116 9.49 -14.79 21.10
C LEU A 116 8.48 -15.95 21.15
N LYS A 117 7.24 -15.64 21.53
CA LYS A 117 6.18 -16.62 21.72
C LYS A 117 5.43 -16.93 20.43
N ASN A 118 5.17 -15.95 19.57
CA ASN A 118 4.19 -16.06 18.48
C ASN A 118 4.77 -15.75 17.09
N ASP A 119 5.91 -15.05 16.98
CA ASP A 119 6.50 -14.75 15.67
C ASP A 119 7.35 -15.95 15.19
N GLY A 120 7.29 -16.23 13.89
CA GLY A 120 8.09 -17.26 13.22
C GLY A 120 9.51 -16.78 12.86
N THR A 121 9.76 -15.48 12.90
CA THR A 121 11.03 -14.84 12.50
C THR A 121 11.48 -13.82 13.55
N SER A 122 12.77 -13.44 13.52
CA SER A 122 13.29 -12.36 14.37
C SER A 122 13.04 -10.96 13.82
N PHE A 123 12.29 -10.88 12.71
CA PHE A 123 12.14 -9.70 11.89
C PHE A 123 11.58 -8.49 12.64
N PHE A 124 10.59 -8.72 13.51
CA PHE A 124 9.96 -7.67 14.34
C PHE A 124 11.00 -6.81 15.08
N CYS A 125 12.05 -7.43 15.63
CA CYS A 125 13.06 -6.72 16.42
C CYS A 125 13.92 -5.75 15.61
N ALA A 126 14.05 -5.93 14.29
CA ALA A 126 14.89 -5.10 13.44
C ALA A 126 14.32 -3.68 13.22
N TRP A 127 13.00 -3.56 13.15
CA TRP A 127 12.32 -2.30 12.80
C TRP A 127 11.40 -1.76 13.91
N PHE A 128 11.07 -2.59 14.92
CA PHE A 128 10.18 -2.27 16.05
C PHE A 128 10.44 -0.91 16.70
N TRP A 129 11.71 -0.59 17.01
CA TRP A 129 12.05 0.57 17.82
C TRP A 129 11.56 1.87 17.20
N LYS A 130 11.86 2.09 15.92
CA LYS A 130 11.45 3.30 15.20
C LYS A 130 9.93 3.46 15.25
N SER A 131 9.21 2.39 14.95
CA SER A 131 7.75 2.37 14.96
C SER A 131 7.16 2.60 16.34
N TYR A 132 7.74 2.02 17.39
CA TYR A 132 7.29 2.22 18.77
C TYR A 132 7.49 3.66 19.24
N PHE A 133 8.66 4.26 18.95
CA PHE A 133 8.92 5.64 19.35
C PHE A 133 7.98 6.63 18.66
N ILE A 134 7.81 6.49 17.34
CA ILE A 134 6.98 7.40 16.54
C ILE A 134 5.50 7.22 16.84
N ASN A 135 5.02 5.98 17.03
CA ASN A 135 3.58 5.74 17.16
C ASN A 135 3.08 5.69 18.61
N VAL A 136 3.95 5.46 19.60
CA VAL A 136 3.55 5.32 21.01
C VAL A 136 4.25 6.36 21.89
N VAL A 137 5.58 6.36 21.93
CA VAL A 137 6.34 7.16 22.92
C VAL A 137 6.16 8.67 22.70
N PHE A 138 6.44 9.16 21.49
CA PHE A 138 6.42 10.60 21.21
C PHE A 138 5.03 11.22 21.32
N PRO A 139 3.93 10.61 20.80
CA PRO A 139 2.59 11.14 21.01
C PRO A 139 2.21 11.28 22.49
N GLN A 140 2.55 10.29 23.33
CA GLN A 140 2.30 10.36 24.77
C GLN A 140 3.08 11.50 25.44
N LEU A 141 4.36 11.66 25.09
CA LEU A 141 5.20 12.75 25.60
C LEU A 141 4.68 14.12 25.18
N ILE A 142 4.21 14.26 23.94
CA ILE A 142 3.60 15.49 23.44
C ILE A 142 2.34 15.82 24.26
N CYS A 143 1.45 14.86 24.46
CA CYS A 143 0.22 15.04 25.22
C CYS A 143 0.47 15.41 26.69
N ALA A 144 1.36 14.68 27.37
CA ALA A 144 1.75 14.95 28.75
C ALA A 144 2.46 16.32 28.87
N GLY A 145 3.37 16.63 27.95
CA GLY A 145 4.11 17.88 27.90
C GLY A 145 3.23 19.11 27.69
N LEU A 146 2.29 19.05 26.74
CA LEU A 146 1.27 20.10 26.53
C LEU A 146 0.40 20.30 27.77
N THR A 147 0.03 19.21 28.44
CA THR A 147 -0.74 19.29 29.68
C THR A 147 0.02 20.02 30.78
N ILE A 148 1.32 19.74 30.94
CA ILE A 148 2.18 20.47 31.88
C ILE A 148 2.24 21.96 31.51
N ALA A 149 2.42 22.27 30.22
CA ALA A 149 2.45 23.65 29.71
C ALA A 149 1.16 24.41 30.03
N VAL A 150 0.00 23.75 29.94
CA VAL A 150 -1.31 24.31 30.32
C VAL A 150 -1.38 24.64 31.81
N VAL A 151 -0.93 23.72 32.67
CA VAL A 151 -0.99 23.89 34.14
C VAL A 151 -0.12 25.06 34.61
N ILE A 152 1.05 25.26 34.01
CA ILE A 152 1.98 26.35 34.38
C ILE A 152 1.67 27.69 33.68
N SER A 153 0.73 27.69 32.72
CA SER A 153 0.32 28.89 32.00
C SER A 153 -0.33 29.91 32.93
N SER A 154 -0.12 31.20 32.67
CA SER A 154 -0.79 32.28 33.39
C SER A 154 -2.26 32.43 32.99
N ARG A 155 -2.63 31.99 31.78
CA ARG A 155 -4.01 32.02 31.26
C ARG A 155 -4.57 30.60 31.21
N GLN A 156 -4.82 30.01 32.38
CA GLN A 156 -5.17 28.60 32.50
C GLN A 156 -6.44 28.21 31.73
N TYR A 157 -7.50 29.02 31.76
CA TYR A 157 -8.74 28.73 31.02
C TYR A 157 -8.52 28.70 29.50
N ALA A 158 -7.84 29.70 28.95
CA ALA A 158 -7.54 29.75 27.52
C ALA A 158 -6.63 28.58 27.09
N ALA A 159 -5.60 28.28 27.88
CA ALA A 159 -4.71 27.15 27.63
C ALA A 159 -5.46 25.80 27.70
N PHE A 160 -6.42 25.68 28.62
CA PHE A 160 -7.27 24.49 28.72
C PHE A 160 -8.18 24.31 27.50
N PHE A 161 -8.78 25.39 26.98
CA PHE A 161 -9.52 25.34 25.70
C PHE A 161 -8.61 24.92 24.54
N CYS A 162 -7.37 25.42 24.46
CA CYS A 162 -6.39 24.98 23.47
C CYS A 162 -6.07 23.49 23.59
N LEU A 163 -5.99 22.95 24.81
CA LEU A 163 -5.78 21.51 25.04
C LEU A 163 -6.95 20.66 24.56
N ILE A 164 -8.19 21.10 24.82
CA ILE A 164 -9.39 20.41 24.31
C ILE A 164 -9.39 20.41 22.78
N PHE A 165 -9.11 21.56 22.16
CA PHE A 165 -9.00 21.66 20.71
C PHE A 165 -7.90 20.75 20.16
N PHE A 166 -6.72 20.75 20.77
CA PHE A 166 -5.63 19.84 20.41
C PHE A 166 -6.05 18.38 20.48
N LEU A 167 -6.69 17.96 21.59
CA LEU A 167 -7.18 16.59 21.77
C LEU A 167 -8.22 16.21 20.72
N PHE A 168 -9.12 17.12 20.38
CA PHE A 168 -10.07 16.92 19.28
C PHE A 168 -9.33 16.70 17.95
N MET A 169 -8.37 17.56 17.62
CA MET A 169 -7.66 17.52 16.33
C MET A 169 -6.81 16.25 16.13
N ILE A 170 -6.20 15.72 17.19
CA ILE A 170 -5.45 14.45 17.13
C ILE A 170 -6.35 13.22 17.22
N SER A 171 -7.64 13.37 17.56
CA SER A 171 -8.51 12.23 17.83
C SER A 171 -8.91 11.46 16.57
N PRO A 172 -9.31 10.18 16.70
CA PRO A 172 -9.92 9.42 15.62
C PRO A 172 -11.18 10.08 15.06
N PHE A 173 -11.88 10.92 15.83
CA PHE A 173 -13.07 11.62 15.35
C PHE A 173 -12.72 12.67 14.30
N ALA A 174 -11.68 13.47 14.54
CA ALA A 174 -11.18 14.39 13.51
C ALA A 174 -10.61 13.65 12.30
N GLU A 175 -10.11 12.43 12.52
CA GLU A 175 -9.70 11.56 11.42
C GLU A 175 -10.85 11.10 10.55
N GLN A 176 -12.01 10.79 11.12
CA GLN A 176 -13.20 10.33 10.39
C GLN A 176 -13.91 11.44 9.58
N ILE A 177 -13.49 12.69 9.71
CA ILE A 177 -13.92 13.78 8.84
C ILE A 177 -13.18 13.62 7.49
N VAL A 178 -13.59 12.60 6.76
CA VAL A 178 -13.05 12.16 5.47
C VAL A 178 -14.12 12.35 4.42
N TRP A 179 -13.72 12.94 3.30
CA TRP A 179 -14.53 13.01 2.10
C TRP A 179 -14.11 11.86 1.18
N VAL A 180 -15.06 10.98 0.86
CA VAL A 180 -14.82 9.83 -0.06
C VAL A 180 -14.87 10.29 -1.52
N SER A 181 -15.63 11.34 -1.81
CA SER A 181 -15.65 12.05 -3.09
C SER A 181 -15.28 13.52 -2.91
N SER A 182 -14.64 14.11 -3.92
CA SER A 182 -14.36 15.55 -3.94
C SER A 182 -15.69 16.30 -4.14
N THR A 183 -16.08 17.11 -3.16
CA THR A 183 -17.26 17.99 -3.30
C THR A 183 -16.98 19.23 -4.16
N GLY A 184 -15.74 19.38 -4.66
CA GLY A 184 -15.28 20.57 -5.39
C GLY A 184 -15.13 21.82 -4.50
N LEU A 185 -15.49 21.73 -3.22
CA LEU A 185 -15.40 22.81 -2.26
C LEU A 185 -13.98 22.94 -1.72
N LYS A 186 -13.50 24.18 -1.56
CA LYS A 186 -12.19 24.47 -0.95
C LYS A 186 -12.09 24.03 0.52
N ILE A 187 -13.21 23.67 1.15
CA ILE A 187 -13.27 23.33 2.59
C ILE A 187 -12.46 22.07 2.91
N GLU A 188 -12.41 21.10 2.01
CA GLU A 188 -11.71 19.83 2.21
C GLU A 188 -10.20 20.07 2.29
N LYS A 189 -9.66 20.86 1.34
CA LYS A 189 -8.25 21.27 1.34
C LYS A 189 -7.90 22.11 2.58
N ILE A 190 -8.81 22.98 3.02
CA ILE A 190 -8.63 23.78 4.24
C ILE A 190 -8.56 22.87 5.47
N TRP A 191 -9.46 21.88 5.56
CA TRP A 191 -9.47 20.91 6.64
C TRP A 191 -8.15 20.14 6.72
N GLU A 192 -7.63 19.66 5.59
CA GLU A 192 -6.35 18.96 5.53
C GLU A 192 -5.18 19.81 6.01
N ILE A 193 -5.11 21.08 5.58
CA ILE A 193 -4.07 22.01 6.02
C ILE A 193 -4.16 22.27 7.52
N ILE A 194 -5.37 22.47 8.05
CA ILE A 194 -5.60 22.73 9.48
C ILE A 194 -5.29 21.48 10.31
N ARG A 195 -5.60 20.29 9.80
CA ARG A 195 -5.38 19.01 10.49
C ARG A 195 -3.92 18.53 10.42
N HIS A 196 -3.17 18.89 9.38
CA HIS A 196 -1.80 18.42 9.14
C HIS A 196 -0.89 18.51 10.38
N PRO A 197 -0.84 19.61 11.15
CA PRO A 197 0.02 19.71 12.34
C PRO A 197 -0.30 18.69 13.43
N PHE A 198 -1.48 18.07 13.40
CA PHE A 198 -2.01 17.17 14.42
C PHE A 198 -1.91 15.69 14.02
N LEU A 199 -1.31 15.37 12.87
CA LEU A 199 -1.07 13.99 12.39
C LEU A 199 0.09 13.30 13.13
N ILE A 200 0.09 13.36 14.46
CA ILE A 200 1.15 12.80 15.31
C ILE A 200 0.88 11.35 15.71
N LEU A 201 -0.38 10.93 15.78
CA LEU A 201 -0.80 9.56 16.09
C LEU A 201 -0.83 8.69 14.82
N TYR A 202 -0.81 7.37 15.02
CA TYR A 202 -1.05 6.41 13.95
C TYR A 202 -2.45 6.65 13.36
N GLN A 203 -2.56 6.65 12.04
CA GLN A 203 -3.83 6.89 11.36
C GLN A 203 -4.73 5.66 11.53
N ASN A 204 -5.89 5.86 12.14
CA ASN A 204 -6.93 4.85 12.22
C ASN A 204 -7.62 4.74 10.86
N GLY A 205 -7.03 3.94 9.97
CA GLY A 205 -7.64 3.59 8.71
C GLY A 205 -8.70 2.49 8.81
N GLU A 206 -9.35 2.26 7.68
CA GLU A 206 -10.34 1.18 7.48
C GLU A 206 -9.65 -0.17 7.26
N TRP A 207 -8.40 -0.15 6.79
CA TRP A 207 -7.68 -1.32 6.30
C TRP A 207 -6.58 -1.80 7.24
N ALA A 208 -6.23 -3.08 7.11
CA ALA A 208 -5.10 -3.69 7.81
C ALA A 208 -3.76 -3.09 7.32
N PRO A 209 -2.73 -3.03 8.19
CA PRO A 209 -1.43 -2.53 7.82
C PRO A 209 -0.72 -3.51 6.91
N ASP A 210 0.11 -2.99 6.04
CA ASP A 210 1.00 -3.78 5.20
C ASP A 210 2.28 -4.13 5.95
N SER A 211 2.55 -5.42 6.08
CA SER A 211 3.79 -5.89 6.70
C SER A 211 5.04 -5.46 5.92
N MET A 212 4.97 -5.31 4.59
CA MET A 212 6.06 -4.79 3.75
C MET A 212 6.38 -3.32 4.09
N TYR A 213 5.36 -2.51 4.35
CA TYR A 213 5.54 -1.13 4.78
C TYR A 213 5.94 -1.05 6.28
N GLY A 214 5.34 -1.89 7.11
CA GLY A 214 5.37 -1.79 8.56
C GLY A 214 4.32 -0.79 9.07
N LEU A 215 4.66 -0.07 10.14
CA LEU A 215 3.79 0.99 10.66
C LEU A 215 4.19 2.34 10.08
N GLN A 216 3.21 3.24 9.96
CA GLN A 216 3.40 4.62 9.53
C GLN A 216 4.52 5.29 10.33
N THR A 217 5.62 5.62 9.66
CA THR A 217 6.81 6.28 10.23
C THR A 217 7.42 7.29 9.26
N GLU A 218 6.60 7.82 8.36
CA GLU A 218 6.96 8.77 7.32
C GLU A 218 7.69 10.00 7.87
N THR A 219 8.59 10.57 7.07
CA THR A 219 9.43 11.70 7.47
C THR A 219 8.62 12.91 7.97
N PHE A 220 7.47 13.21 7.35
CA PHE A 220 6.64 14.33 7.77
C PHE A 220 6.09 14.15 9.21
N ARG A 221 5.81 12.91 9.64
CA ARG A 221 5.36 12.64 11.02
C ARG A 221 6.47 12.88 12.03
N ILE A 222 7.70 12.49 11.68
CA ILE A 222 8.88 12.78 12.50
C ILE A 222 9.05 14.29 12.65
N GLU A 223 8.93 15.05 11.55
CA GLU A 223 9.02 16.52 11.55
C GLU A 223 7.94 17.16 12.42
N LEU A 224 6.68 16.70 12.33
CA LEU A 224 5.58 17.16 13.17
C LEU A 224 5.82 16.87 14.66
N GLN A 225 6.31 15.67 14.98
CA GLN A 225 6.60 15.30 16.37
C GLN A 225 7.78 16.11 16.93
N ILE A 226 8.83 16.36 16.14
CA ILE A 226 9.92 17.26 16.54
C ILE A 226 9.38 18.67 16.75
N PHE A 227 8.53 19.18 15.85
CA PHE A 227 7.87 20.49 16.01
C PHE A 227 7.18 20.60 17.38
N TRP A 228 6.35 19.63 17.75
CA TRP A 228 5.65 19.65 19.04
C TRP A 228 6.59 19.50 20.24
N LEU A 229 7.51 18.54 20.21
CA LEU A 229 8.44 18.30 21.32
C LEU A 229 9.32 19.52 21.58
N VAL A 230 9.88 20.13 20.54
CA VAL A 230 10.67 21.36 20.64
C VAL A 230 9.80 22.50 21.16
N SER A 231 8.60 22.70 20.61
CA SER A 231 7.68 23.75 21.05
C SER A 231 7.37 23.63 22.54
N ILE A 232 7.08 22.42 23.03
CA ILE A 232 6.83 22.15 24.45
C ILE A 232 8.06 22.49 25.29
N VAL A 233 9.25 21.99 24.92
CA VAL A 233 10.49 22.25 25.66
C VAL A 233 10.74 23.75 25.78
N PHE A 234 10.58 24.51 24.70
CA PHE A 234 10.77 25.96 24.74
C PHE A 234 9.68 26.71 25.49
N ILE A 235 8.42 26.24 25.48
CA ILE A 235 7.35 26.79 26.32
C ILE A 235 7.68 26.59 27.82
N LEU A 236 8.11 25.38 28.20
CA LEU A 236 8.48 25.06 29.58
C LEU A 236 9.72 25.85 30.03
N LEU A 237 10.68 26.07 29.13
CA LEU A 237 11.93 26.77 29.40
C LEU A 237 11.85 28.30 29.21
N ALA A 238 10.75 28.83 28.67
CA ALA A 238 10.61 30.26 28.33
C ALA A 238 10.86 31.21 29.52
N ARG A 239 10.66 30.72 30.75
CA ARG A 239 10.87 31.49 31.99
C ARG A 239 12.28 31.36 32.58
N PHE A 240 13.08 30.41 32.10
CA PHE A 240 14.39 30.07 32.67
C PHE A 240 15.55 30.31 31.69
N THR A 241 15.26 30.49 30.40
CA THR A 241 16.27 30.62 29.34
C THR A 241 16.41 32.05 28.83
N ARG A 242 17.56 32.36 28.24
CA ARG A 242 17.78 33.66 27.58
C ARG A 242 16.83 33.79 26.40
N LYS A 243 16.26 34.98 26.20
CA LYS A 243 15.34 35.27 25.07
C LYS A 243 15.92 34.84 23.71
N SER A 244 17.23 34.95 23.50
CA SER A 244 17.89 34.51 22.26
C SER A 244 17.73 33.01 21.98
N LEU A 245 17.80 32.15 23.01
CA LEU A 245 17.63 30.70 22.86
C LEU A 245 16.17 30.35 22.54
N TRP A 246 15.22 31.08 23.11
CA TRP A 246 13.80 30.96 22.76
C TRP A 246 13.54 31.19 21.27
N TYR A 247 14.11 32.25 20.69
CA TYR A 247 13.91 32.54 19.26
C TYR A 247 14.50 31.46 18.37
N ILE A 248 15.67 30.92 18.72
CA ILE A 248 16.29 29.80 17.99
C ILE A 248 15.38 28.57 18.03
N GLY A 249 14.84 28.24 19.21
CA GLY A 249 13.89 27.14 19.37
C GLY A 249 12.62 27.29 18.56
N LEU A 250 12.04 28.50 18.56
CA LEU A 250 10.85 28.81 17.77
C LEU A 250 11.12 28.71 16.27
N ILE A 251 12.24 29.27 15.78
CA ILE A 251 12.63 29.19 14.37
C ILE A 251 12.81 27.72 13.97
N PHE A 252 13.49 26.93 14.81
CA PHE A 252 13.67 25.50 14.54
C PHE A 252 12.33 24.75 14.50
N ALA A 253 11.45 24.95 15.49
CA ALA A 253 10.12 24.35 15.51
C ALA A 253 9.31 24.73 14.26
N CYS A 254 9.22 26.03 13.95
CA CYS A 254 8.53 26.52 12.76
C CYS A 254 9.13 25.96 11.46
N SER A 255 10.45 25.78 11.39
CA SER A 255 11.08 25.16 10.22
C SER A 255 10.65 23.71 10.05
N MET A 256 10.57 22.93 11.13
CA MET A 256 10.08 21.54 11.07
C MET A 256 8.62 21.48 10.62
N LEU A 257 7.78 22.41 11.09
CA LEU A 257 6.39 22.51 10.64
C LEU A 257 6.28 22.88 9.15
N VAL A 258 7.11 23.80 8.65
CA VAL A 258 7.08 24.17 7.22
C VAL A 258 7.59 23.02 6.35
N ILE A 259 8.67 22.35 6.78
CA ILE A 259 9.24 21.20 6.06
C ILE A 259 8.23 20.04 6.01
N SER A 260 7.39 19.87 7.04
CA SER A 260 6.36 18.82 7.03
C SER A 260 5.31 18.98 5.93
N PHE A 261 5.14 20.19 5.35
CA PHE A 261 4.24 20.43 4.21
C PHE A 261 4.88 20.16 2.84
N ILE A 262 6.19 19.86 2.78
CA ILE A 262 6.82 19.42 1.52
C ILE A 262 6.16 18.10 1.08
N PRO A 263 5.87 17.91 -0.23
CA PRO A 263 5.30 16.67 -0.74
C PRO A 263 5.98 15.40 -0.19
N PHE A 264 5.16 14.38 0.03
CA PHE A 264 5.60 13.10 0.56
C PHE A 264 4.71 11.98 0.03
N SER A 265 5.32 10.85 -0.30
CA SER A 265 4.59 9.61 -0.52
C SER A 265 4.24 9.01 0.84
N ALA A 266 2.97 8.67 1.05
CA ALA A 266 2.45 8.23 2.35
C ALA A 266 1.82 6.85 2.22
N TYR A 267 1.94 6.03 3.27
CA TYR A 267 1.13 4.83 3.36
C TYR A 267 -0.26 5.18 3.88
N ARG A 268 -1.26 5.18 2.99
CA ARG A 268 -2.63 5.60 3.31
C ARG A 268 -3.50 4.39 3.59
N LEU A 269 -4.17 4.42 4.76
CA LEU A 269 -5.10 3.38 5.20
C LEU A 269 -6.57 3.84 5.15
N ASN A 270 -6.83 5.06 4.69
CA ASN A 270 -8.16 5.64 4.63
C ASN A 270 -8.70 5.73 3.20
N ALA A 271 -10.02 5.70 3.10
CA ALA A 271 -10.80 5.84 1.87
C ALA A 271 -10.95 7.32 1.41
N ASN A 272 -9.94 8.16 1.62
CA ASN A 272 -10.01 9.57 1.19
C ASN A 272 -10.02 9.66 -0.35
N TRP A 273 -10.80 10.61 -0.88
CA TRP A 273 -10.82 10.93 -2.31
C TRP A 273 -9.43 11.33 -2.84
N ASN A 274 -8.58 11.95 -2.03
CA ASN A 274 -7.22 12.34 -2.44
C ASN A 274 -6.15 11.32 -2.04
N GLY A 275 -6.57 10.14 -1.58
CA GLY A 275 -5.74 9.01 -1.20
C GLY A 275 -5.98 7.83 -2.11
N ILE A 276 -6.43 6.71 -1.54
CA ILE A 276 -6.65 5.45 -2.26
C ILE A 276 -7.63 5.60 -3.44
N PHE A 277 -8.65 6.48 -3.31
CA PHE A 277 -9.64 6.69 -4.37
C PHE A 277 -9.28 7.81 -5.35
N TYR A 278 -8.10 8.42 -5.25
CA TYR A 278 -7.70 9.53 -6.10
C TYR A 278 -7.76 9.21 -7.59
N ASP A 279 -7.14 8.10 -7.97
CA ASP A 279 -7.13 7.68 -9.37
C ASP A 279 -8.52 7.25 -9.82
N ARG A 280 -9.28 6.55 -8.96
CA ARG A 280 -10.70 6.26 -9.22
C ARG A 280 -11.50 7.52 -9.51
N THR A 281 -11.42 8.56 -8.68
CA THR A 281 -12.18 9.79 -8.89
C THR A 281 -11.76 10.47 -10.20
N ILE A 282 -10.46 10.49 -10.53
CA ILE A 282 -10.04 11.14 -11.76
C ILE A 282 -10.45 10.36 -13.01
N TYR A 283 -10.21 9.04 -13.04
CA TYR A 283 -10.45 8.22 -14.23
C TYR A 283 -11.91 7.77 -14.37
N ALA A 284 -12.62 7.49 -13.28
CA ALA A 284 -14.02 7.06 -13.35
C ALA A 284 -14.99 8.21 -13.62
N ASP A 285 -14.73 9.42 -13.09
CA ASP A 285 -15.56 10.58 -13.40
C ASP A 285 -15.31 11.10 -14.82
N SER A 286 -14.08 10.97 -15.36
CA SER A 286 -13.78 11.32 -16.75
C SER A 286 -14.46 10.38 -17.75
N ASN A 287 -14.59 9.10 -17.42
CA ASN A 287 -15.22 8.12 -18.32
C ASN A 287 -16.76 8.25 -18.38
N ASN A 288 -17.38 9.01 -17.48
CA ASN A 288 -18.82 9.33 -17.55
C ASN A 288 -19.14 10.51 -18.46
N GLU A 289 -18.16 11.35 -18.81
CA GLU A 289 -18.32 12.48 -19.73
C GLU A 289 -17.45 12.25 -20.99
N SER A 290 -18.10 11.77 -22.05
CA SER A 290 -17.64 11.65 -23.46
C SER A 290 -16.91 10.37 -23.89
N ASP A 291 -17.46 9.78 -24.96
CA ASP A 291 -17.01 8.64 -25.78
C ASP A 291 -17.09 7.22 -25.20
N ASN A 292 -18.34 6.73 -25.21
CA ASN A 292 -18.75 5.32 -25.18
C ASN A 292 -18.29 4.53 -26.45
N GLY A 293 -17.08 4.79 -26.96
CA GLY A 293 -16.71 4.39 -28.32
C GLY A 293 -15.22 4.23 -28.55
N ASN A 294 -14.49 3.63 -27.60
CA ASN A 294 -13.30 2.76 -27.84
C ASN A 294 -12.72 2.30 -26.49
N LYS A 295 -13.26 1.20 -25.95
CA LYS A 295 -12.63 0.39 -24.88
C LYS A 295 -11.46 -0.43 -25.44
N THR A 296 -10.58 0.19 -26.21
CA THR A 296 -9.38 -0.49 -26.70
C THR A 296 -8.30 -0.27 -25.67
N CYS A 297 -7.77 -1.37 -25.12
CA CYS A 297 -6.42 -1.41 -24.53
C CYS A 297 -5.54 -0.48 -25.38
N ALA A 298 -5.08 0.64 -24.82
CA ALA A 298 -4.39 1.63 -25.61
C ALA A 298 -3.23 0.94 -26.36
N ASP A 299 -3.32 0.96 -27.69
CA ASP A 299 -2.46 0.19 -28.56
C ASP A 299 -1.03 0.75 -28.44
N SER A 300 -0.18 0.06 -27.67
CA SER A 300 1.27 0.27 -27.67
C SER A 300 1.89 0.05 -29.07
N SER A 301 1.10 -0.48 -30.00
CA SER A 301 1.46 -0.83 -31.38
C SER A 301 1.55 0.37 -32.34
N ASP A 302 1.06 1.56 -31.96
CA ASP A 302 1.01 2.76 -32.83
C ASP A 302 2.17 3.75 -32.61
N VAL A 303 3.31 3.25 -32.13
CA VAL A 303 4.50 4.07 -31.82
C VAL A 303 5.64 3.73 -32.77
N ASN A 304 6.05 4.68 -33.61
CA ASN A 304 7.11 4.50 -34.63
C ASN A 304 8.55 4.52 -34.04
N PHE A 305 8.70 4.29 -32.75
CA PHE A 305 9.99 4.23 -32.06
C PHE A 305 9.98 3.23 -30.91
N THR A 306 11.17 2.84 -30.49
CA THR A 306 11.40 1.91 -29.38
C THR A 306 12.46 2.47 -28.45
N VAL A 307 12.36 2.16 -27.15
CA VAL A 307 13.44 2.40 -26.20
C VAL A 307 14.27 1.14 -26.11
N THR A 308 15.56 1.23 -26.42
CA THR A 308 16.49 0.09 -26.47
C THR A 308 17.33 -0.06 -25.19
N GLU A 309 17.39 1.00 -24.38
CA GLU A 309 18.07 0.97 -23.10
C GLU A 309 17.45 1.97 -22.10
N TYR A 310 17.27 1.53 -20.86
CA TYR A 310 16.97 2.38 -19.70
C TYR A 310 18.11 2.30 -18.67
N GLN A 311 18.57 3.45 -18.18
CA GLN A 311 19.47 3.57 -17.04
C GLN A 311 18.82 4.46 -15.98
N LEU A 312 18.36 3.87 -14.88
CA LEU A 312 17.65 4.56 -13.80
C LEU A 312 18.52 4.65 -12.54
N ASP A 313 18.71 5.86 -11.99
CA ASP A 313 19.19 6.08 -10.63
C ASP A 313 18.01 6.53 -9.74
N VAL A 314 17.46 5.58 -8.99
CA VAL A 314 16.27 5.73 -8.16
C VAL A 314 16.65 6.05 -6.71
N LYS A 315 16.15 7.18 -6.21
CA LYS A 315 16.38 7.67 -4.86
C LYS A 315 15.06 7.70 -4.08
N LEU A 316 14.92 6.77 -3.14
CA LEU A 316 13.77 6.72 -2.23
C LEU A 316 14.02 7.63 -1.01
N LYS A 317 13.32 8.76 -0.96
CA LYS A 317 13.40 9.78 0.13
C LYS A 317 12.00 10.10 0.65
N ARG A 318 11.58 11.37 0.68
CA ARG A 318 10.19 11.74 1.02
C ARG A 318 9.20 11.22 -0.01
N GLU A 319 9.63 11.28 -1.26
CA GLU A 319 9.01 10.70 -2.44
C GLU A 319 10.15 10.14 -3.31
N VAL A 320 9.81 9.45 -4.40
CA VAL A 320 10.85 8.95 -5.31
C VAL A 320 11.38 10.08 -6.17
N SER A 321 12.68 10.06 -6.43
CA SER A 321 13.33 10.87 -7.45
C SER A 321 14.13 9.95 -8.35
N VAL A 322 14.03 10.15 -9.66
CA VAL A 322 14.67 9.31 -10.67
C VAL A 322 15.48 10.20 -11.60
N ASP A 323 16.77 9.89 -11.71
CA ASP A 323 17.61 10.38 -12.81
C ASP A 323 17.64 9.27 -13.87
N LEU A 324 16.98 9.49 -15.00
CA LEU A 324 16.85 8.54 -16.10
C LEU A 324 17.74 8.95 -17.27
N ASN A 325 18.46 7.99 -17.84
CA ASN A 325 19.06 8.07 -19.16
C ASN A 325 18.42 6.97 -20.03
N MET A 326 17.83 7.33 -21.16
CA MET A 326 17.22 6.36 -22.08
C MET A 326 17.68 6.55 -23.52
N ARG A 327 17.86 5.42 -24.21
CA ARG A 327 18.21 5.36 -25.63
C ARG A 327 16.98 5.01 -26.47
N ILE A 328 16.60 5.90 -27.36
CA ILE A 328 15.47 5.76 -28.26
C ILE A 328 15.97 5.52 -29.68
N CYS A 329 15.33 4.59 -30.39
CA CYS A 329 15.55 4.28 -31.79
C CYS A 329 14.22 4.34 -32.55
N ALA A 330 14.16 5.10 -33.64
CA ALA A 330 13.02 5.19 -34.54
C ALA A 330 13.38 4.60 -35.90
N GLU A 331 12.48 3.78 -36.47
CA GLU A 331 12.71 3.15 -37.78
C GLU A 331 12.75 4.19 -38.91
N THR A 332 11.94 5.25 -38.77
CA THR A 332 11.97 6.42 -39.63
C THR A 332 12.32 7.65 -38.77
N PRO A 333 13.09 8.62 -39.29
CA PRO A 333 13.40 9.83 -38.54
C PRO A 333 12.12 10.58 -38.16
N ILE A 334 11.88 10.72 -36.86
CA ILE A 334 10.74 11.45 -36.29
C ILE A 334 11.24 12.53 -35.34
N ASP A 335 10.41 13.54 -35.08
CA ASP A 335 10.72 14.64 -34.18
C ASP A 335 9.90 14.64 -32.88
N ASN A 336 8.88 13.79 -32.79
CA ASN A 336 7.94 13.69 -31.69
C ASN A 336 8.00 12.30 -31.03
N PHE A 337 8.18 12.27 -29.71
CA PHE A 337 8.24 11.04 -28.91
C PHE A 337 7.23 11.12 -27.77
N LEU A 338 6.20 10.27 -27.83
CA LEU A 338 5.14 10.21 -26.84
C LEU A 338 5.38 9.07 -25.85
N PHE A 339 5.36 9.40 -24.57
CA PHE A 339 5.44 8.46 -23.47
C PHE A 339 4.24 8.61 -22.54
N THR A 340 3.92 7.55 -21.82
CA THR A 340 3.07 7.59 -20.64
C THR A 340 3.94 7.60 -19.40
N LEU A 341 3.74 8.60 -18.55
CA LEU A 341 4.33 8.73 -17.22
C LEU A 341 3.24 9.24 -16.27
N TYR A 342 2.89 8.43 -15.28
CA TYR A 342 1.81 8.74 -14.35
C TYR A 342 1.98 10.15 -13.74
N ARG A 343 0.91 10.94 -13.78
CA ARG A 343 0.85 12.38 -13.42
C ARG A 343 1.42 12.75 -12.05
N GLY A 344 1.49 11.79 -11.13
CA GLY A 344 2.08 11.98 -9.82
C GLY A 344 3.60 12.18 -9.86
N TYR A 345 4.27 11.78 -10.95
CA TYR A 345 5.70 11.94 -11.19
C TYR A 345 5.93 13.13 -12.12
N ARG A 346 6.47 14.22 -11.57
CA ARG A 346 6.67 15.49 -12.27
C ARG A 346 8.06 15.55 -12.87
N VAL A 347 8.13 15.88 -14.15
CA VAL A 347 9.40 16.08 -14.85
C VAL A 347 10.01 17.44 -14.48
N ASP A 348 11.28 17.43 -14.07
CA ASP A 348 12.04 18.62 -13.72
C ASP A 348 12.86 19.15 -14.90
N SER A 349 13.49 18.23 -15.64
CA SER A 349 14.36 18.58 -16.75
C SER A 349 14.46 17.44 -17.75
N VAL A 350 14.63 17.83 -19.02
CA VAL A 350 14.89 16.92 -20.14
C VAL A 350 15.98 17.55 -21.02
N TYR A 351 16.99 16.77 -21.40
CA TYR A 351 18.01 17.21 -22.35
C TYR A 351 18.60 16.03 -23.12
N ALA A 352 19.03 16.28 -24.36
CA ALA A 352 19.73 15.29 -25.15
C ALA A 352 21.18 15.15 -24.68
N ASN A 353 21.78 13.98 -24.92
CA ASN A 353 23.22 13.80 -24.76
C ASN A 353 24.04 14.62 -25.76
N ASP A 354 23.49 14.82 -26.96
CA ASP A 354 24.09 15.68 -27.98
C ASP A 354 23.60 17.11 -27.78
N GLU A 355 24.50 18.02 -27.38
CA GLU A 355 24.19 19.44 -27.17
C GLU A 355 23.66 20.14 -28.45
N SER A 356 23.86 19.55 -29.64
CA SER A 356 23.31 20.06 -30.90
C SER A 356 21.84 19.70 -31.11
N VAL A 357 21.28 18.79 -30.31
CA VAL A 357 19.87 18.38 -30.34
C VAL A 357 19.12 19.01 -29.17
N SER A 358 18.38 20.07 -29.46
CA SER A 358 17.48 20.73 -28.51
C SER A 358 16.20 19.91 -28.36
N ILE A 359 15.79 19.65 -27.10
CA ILE A 359 14.54 18.96 -26.76
C ILE A 359 13.64 19.93 -26.00
N SER A 360 12.43 20.13 -26.50
CA SER A 360 11.32 20.71 -25.75
C SER A 360 10.39 19.60 -25.27
N TRP A 361 9.74 19.76 -24.12
CA TRP A 361 8.87 18.74 -23.57
C TRP A 361 7.61 19.34 -22.96
N ILE A 362 6.54 18.56 -22.97
CA ILE A 362 5.26 18.89 -22.36
C ILE A 362 4.78 17.67 -21.58
N GLN A 363 4.39 17.88 -20.33
CA GLN A 363 3.68 16.88 -19.53
C GLN A 363 2.24 17.33 -19.34
N ASN A 364 1.27 16.55 -19.82
CA ASN A 364 -0.16 16.83 -19.67
C ASN A 364 -0.88 15.58 -19.12
N GLY A 365 -1.29 15.64 -17.85
CA GLY A 365 -1.82 14.46 -17.18
C GLY A 365 -0.77 13.35 -17.14
N ASP A 366 -1.11 12.18 -17.67
CA ASP A 366 -0.23 11.02 -17.73
C ASP A 366 0.60 10.93 -19.02
N GLU A 367 0.48 11.90 -19.92
CA GLU A 367 1.25 11.96 -21.17
C GLU A 367 2.48 12.86 -21.03
N LEU A 368 3.64 12.34 -21.46
CA LEU A 368 4.89 13.07 -21.61
C LEU A 368 5.31 13.07 -23.09
N VAL A 369 5.33 14.25 -23.70
CA VAL A 369 5.71 14.42 -25.10
C VAL A 369 7.04 15.13 -25.19
N LEU A 370 8.02 14.51 -25.88
CA LEU A 370 9.32 15.11 -26.19
C LEU A 370 9.33 15.52 -27.67
N ASN A 371 9.70 16.75 -27.96
CA ASN A 371 9.84 17.27 -29.31
C ASN A 371 11.29 17.73 -29.54
N THR A 372 11.87 17.24 -30.62
CA THR A 372 13.19 17.65 -31.11
C THR A 372 13.04 18.67 -32.22
N GLU A 373 14.00 19.59 -32.39
CA GLU A 373 13.93 20.61 -33.45
C GLU A 373 14.09 20.04 -34.87
N LYS A 374 14.63 18.83 -34.99
CA LYS A 374 14.86 18.11 -36.26
C LYS A 374 14.51 16.65 -36.05
N THR A 375 14.07 15.99 -37.11
CA THR A 375 13.83 14.55 -37.06
C THR A 375 15.12 13.77 -36.80
N VAL A 376 15.04 12.79 -35.90
CA VAL A 376 16.16 11.95 -35.49
C VAL A 376 15.78 10.47 -35.55
N SER A 377 16.71 9.61 -35.93
CA SER A 377 16.55 8.14 -35.89
C SER A 377 17.05 7.54 -34.58
N GLU A 378 17.99 8.21 -33.91
CA GLU A 378 18.52 7.82 -32.61
C GLU A 378 18.57 9.02 -31.68
N LEU A 379 18.17 8.83 -30.43
CA LEU A 379 18.18 9.87 -29.41
C LEU A 379 18.57 9.28 -28.06
N ILE A 380 19.59 9.85 -27.43
CA ILE A 380 19.90 9.58 -26.03
C ILE A 380 19.42 10.78 -25.23
N VAL A 381 18.51 10.55 -24.30
CA VAL A 381 17.87 11.61 -23.53
C VAL A 381 17.99 11.34 -22.04
N TYR A 382 18.27 12.42 -21.31
CA TYR A 382 18.29 12.45 -19.85
C TYR A 382 17.01 13.11 -19.36
N ILE A 383 16.33 12.47 -18.40
CA ILE A 383 15.12 12.97 -17.75
C ILE A 383 15.32 12.91 -16.24
N SER A 384 15.15 14.02 -15.55
CA SER A 384 14.99 14.03 -14.08
C SER A 384 13.52 14.22 -13.75
N TYR A 385 13.00 13.40 -12.86
CA TYR A 385 11.64 13.55 -12.35
C TYR A 385 11.52 13.10 -10.90
N HIS A 386 10.54 13.64 -10.18
CA HIS A 386 10.23 13.26 -8.81
C HIS A 386 8.73 13.22 -8.57
N GLY A 387 8.30 12.49 -7.55
CA GLY A 387 6.88 12.45 -7.19
C GLY A 387 6.45 11.12 -6.61
N HIS A 388 5.14 10.88 -6.60
CA HIS A 388 4.57 9.66 -6.05
C HIS A 388 3.16 9.39 -6.57
N SER A 389 2.74 8.13 -6.51
CA SER A 389 1.34 7.74 -6.62
C SER A 389 0.62 7.95 -5.30
N SER A 390 -0.65 8.37 -5.36
CA SER A 390 -1.54 8.43 -4.20
C SER A 390 -1.86 7.03 -3.63
N ARG A 391 -1.64 5.97 -4.43
CA ARG A 391 -1.90 4.58 -4.06
C ARG A 391 -0.62 3.79 -3.79
N PHE A 392 0.33 3.87 -4.72
CA PHE A 392 1.57 3.10 -4.71
C PHE A 392 2.67 3.89 -3.99
N TYR A 393 2.94 3.50 -2.74
CA TYR A 393 3.88 4.22 -1.90
C TYR A 393 5.32 4.06 -2.40
N SER A 394 6.11 5.12 -2.28
CA SER A 394 7.50 5.18 -2.75
C SER A 394 8.28 6.22 -1.93
N ASN A 395 8.79 5.79 -0.77
CA ASN A 395 9.51 6.65 0.17
C ASN A 395 10.65 5.91 0.89
N SER A 396 11.25 6.60 1.86
CA SER A 396 12.37 6.10 2.66
C SER A 396 12.02 4.96 3.59
N GLU A 397 10.75 4.57 3.73
CA GLU A 397 10.38 3.38 4.52
C GLU A 397 10.30 2.17 3.60
N ALA A 398 9.50 2.29 2.53
CA ALA A 398 9.22 1.20 1.61
C ALA A 398 8.80 1.74 0.23
N CYS A 399 8.75 0.85 -0.75
CA CYS A 399 8.38 1.15 -2.13
C CYS A 399 7.55 -0.01 -2.70
N LEU A 400 6.45 0.30 -3.37
CA LEU A 400 5.65 -0.65 -4.14
C LEU A 400 5.39 -0.04 -5.52
N LEU A 401 6.21 -0.34 -6.51
CA LEU A 401 6.07 0.18 -7.88
C LEU A 401 5.96 -1.01 -8.86
N PRO A 402 4.73 -1.41 -9.22
CA PRO A 402 4.49 -2.52 -10.15
C PRO A 402 5.03 -2.24 -11.55
N GLY A 403 5.49 -3.28 -12.25
CA GLY A 403 6.06 -3.16 -13.60
C GLY A 403 5.10 -2.67 -14.68
N TRP A 404 3.79 -2.88 -14.50
CA TRP A 404 2.74 -2.38 -15.39
C TRP A 404 2.30 -0.94 -15.05
N PHE A 405 2.72 -0.40 -13.91
CA PHE A 405 2.39 0.97 -13.53
C PHE A 405 3.40 1.93 -14.15
N ALA A 406 2.94 2.99 -14.83
CA ALA A 406 3.81 3.95 -15.53
C ALA A 406 4.56 4.89 -14.58
N TRP A 407 5.35 4.35 -13.65
CA TRP A 407 6.25 5.12 -12.77
C TRP A 407 7.58 5.47 -13.45
N TYR A 408 7.82 4.90 -14.63
CA TYR A 408 8.85 5.28 -15.58
C TYR A 408 8.20 5.57 -16.94
N PRO A 409 8.85 6.35 -17.83
CA PRO A 409 8.29 6.69 -19.14
C PRO A 409 8.12 5.43 -20.01
N MET A 410 6.88 4.99 -20.21
CA MET A 410 6.52 3.89 -21.10
C MET A 410 6.24 4.42 -22.51
N PRO A 411 6.85 3.91 -23.59
CA PRO A 411 6.61 4.41 -24.95
C PRO A 411 5.17 4.23 -25.38
N GLY A 412 4.55 5.28 -25.94
CA GLY A 412 3.16 5.29 -26.38
C GLY A 412 2.15 5.74 -25.34
N ARG A 413 0.87 5.66 -25.70
CA ARG A 413 -0.25 5.90 -24.80
C ARG A 413 -0.63 4.60 -24.12
N HIS A 414 -0.60 4.60 -22.78
CA HIS A 414 -1.01 3.48 -21.94
C HIS A 414 -2.15 3.91 -21.05
N GLU A 415 -3.19 3.09 -20.97
CA GLU A 415 -4.29 3.32 -20.04
C GLU A 415 -3.82 2.95 -18.63
N ILE A 416 -3.83 3.91 -17.71
CA ILE A 416 -3.41 3.66 -16.31
C ILE A 416 -4.48 2.86 -15.55
N PHE A 417 -5.75 3.08 -15.88
CA PHE A 417 -6.90 2.61 -15.11
C PHE A 417 -8.01 2.14 -16.05
N THR A 418 -8.42 0.89 -15.94
CA THR A 418 -9.39 0.23 -16.83
C THR A 418 -10.77 0.13 -16.18
N TYR A 419 -11.81 0.28 -17.01
CA TYR A 419 -13.20 0.06 -16.63
C TYR A 419 -13.86 -0.95 -17.58
N ASP A 420 -14.15 -2.14 -17.08
CA ASP A 420 -14.86 -3.17 -17.84
C ASP A 420 -16.28 -3.39 -17.30
N ASP A 421 -17.24 -3.60 -18.22
CA ASP A 421 -18.63 -3.93 -17.89
C ASP A 421 -18.74 -5.33 -17.26
N SER A 422 -17.72 -6.18 -17.46
CA SER A 422 -17.64 -7.52 -16.88
C SER A 422 -17.25 -7.54 -15.38
N GLY A 423 -17.05 -6.37 -14.75
CA GLY A 423 -16.67 -6.23 -13.34
C GLY A 423 -15.17 -6.06 -13.06
N ALA A 424 -14.33 -5.95 -14.10
CA ALA A 424 -12.92 -5.58 -13.95
C ALA A 424 -12.81 -4.07 -13.72
N TYR A 425 -12.47 -3.68 -12.49
CA TYR A 425 -12.38 -2.28 -12.12
C TYR A 425 -11.08 -2.04 -11.35
N GLY A 426 -10.17 -1.22 -11.92
CA GLY A 426 -8.89 -0.96 -11.29
C GLY A 426 -7.80 -0.48 -12.23
N TYR A 427 -6.55 -0.58 -11.77
CA TYR A 427 -5.38 -0.28 -12.59
C TYR A 427 -5.24 -1.30 -13.73
N ASN A 428 -4.61 -0.89 -14.83
CA ASN A 428 -4.35 -1.77 -15.97
C ASN A 428 -3.11 -2.66 -15.72
N PRO A 429 -3.26 -3.98 -15.46
CA PRO A 429 -2.13 -4.87 -15.24
C PRO A 429 -1.47 -5.34 -16.55
N TYR A 430 -1.98 -4.95 -17.73
CA TYR A 430 -1.55 -5.41 -19.05
C TYR A 430 -0.55 -4.46 -19.74
N ASN A 431 -0.26 -3.28 -19.16
CA ASN A 431 0.71 -2.35 -19.74
C ASN A 431 2.13 -2.95 -19.76
N ARG A 432 2.76 -2.97 -20.93
CA ARG A 432 4.12 -3.50 -21.15
C ARG A 432 4.95 -2.51 -21.97
N ILE A 433 6.26 -2.68 -21.92
CA ILE A 433 7.19 -2.09 -22.89
C ILE A 433 7.80 -3.20 -23.74
N ARG A 434 8.28 -2.84 -24.93
CA ARG A 434 9.09 -3.78 -25.72
C ARG A 434 10.34 -4.19 -24.94
N GLU A 435 10.72 -5.46 -25.03
CA GLU A 435 11.94 -6.00 -24.39
C GLU A 435 13.14 -5.09 -24.65
N THR A 436 13.77 -4.63 -23.56
CA THR A 436 14.82 -3.63 -23.60
C THR A 436 15.86 -3.87 -22.51
N THR A 437 17.06 -3.32 -22.66
CA THR A 437 18.11 -3.48 -21.63
C THR A 437 17.87 -2.47 -20.50
N VAL A 438 17.77 -2.95 -19.27
CA VAL A 438 17.54 -2.10 -18.09
C VAL A 438 18.74 -2.16 -17.16
N TYR A 439 19.18 -0.99 -16.70
CA TYR A 439 20.13 -0.81 -15.61
C TYR A 439 19.45 0.00 -14.52
N LEU A 440 19.23 -0.63 -13.38
CA LEU A 440 18.53 -0.05 -12.25
C LEU A 440 19.47 0.08 -11.06
N LYS A 441 19.70 1.32 -10.62
CA LYS A 441 20.40 1.63 -9.38
C LYS A 441 19.38 2.14 -8.38
N VAL A 442 19.39 1.58 -7.17
CA VAL A 442 18.50 1.99 -6.07
C VAL A 442 19.35 2.30 -4.85
N ASN A 443 19.03 3.36 -4.12
CA ASN A 443 19.73 3.74 -2.88
C ASN A 443 19.48 2.79 -1.69
N LYS A 444 18.82 1.65 -1.93
CA LYS A 444 18.43 0.63 -0.96
C LYS A 444 18.40 -0.74 -1.64
N GLU A 445 18.47 -1.79 -0.83
CA GLU A 445 18.18 -3.14 -1.31
C GLU A 445 16.70 -3.24 -1.70
N ALA A 446 16.47 -3.86 -2.85
CA ALA A 446 15.20 -3.93 -3.52
C ALA A 446 14.92 -5.34 -4.08
N VAL A 447 13.64 -5.64 -4.18
CA VAL A 447 13.08 -6.76 -4.96
C VAL A 447 12.66 -6.20 -6.30
N THR A 448 13.09 -6.84 -7.38
CA THR A 448 12.81 -6.45 -8.76
C THR A 448 12.88 -7.69 -9.64
N ASN A 449 12.28 -7.63 -10.83
CA ASN A 449 12.40 -8.68 -11.85
C ASN A 449 13.82 -8.83 -12.41
N LEU A 450 14.63 -7.76 -12.31
CA LEU A 450 15.99 -7.71 -12.82
C LEU A 450 17.00 -8.50 -11.97
N ASN A 451 18.02 -9.05 -12.61
CA ASN A 451 19.08 -9.77 -11.92
C ASN A 451 19.99 -8.82 -11.09
N LYS A 452 20.27 -9.20 -9.84
CA LYS A 452 21.15 -8.44 -8.94
C LYS A 452 22.60 -8.57 -9.41
N THR A 453 23.22 -7.45 -9.81
CA THR A 453 24.65 -7.42 -10.21
C THR A 453 25.56 -7.17 -9.00
N ARG A 454 25.12 -6.31 -8.08
CA ARG A 454 25.72 -6.02 -6.77
C ARG A 454 24.69 -5.28 -5.91
N ASP A 455 24.99 -5.04 -4.64
CA ASP A 455 24.05 -4.37 -3.72
C ASP A 455 23.59 -3.01 -4.23
N GLY A 456 22.27 -2.88 -4.44
CA GLY A 456 21.63 -1.68 -4.97
C GLY A 456 21.78 -1.48 -6.49
N TYR A 457 22.29 -2.47 -7.24
CA TYR A 457 22.41 -2.41 -8.70
C TYR A 457 21.87 -3.68 -9.34
N TYR A 458 20.96 -3.51 -10.27
CA TYR A 458 20.24 -4.58 -10.95
C TYR A 458 20.29 -4.34 -12.46
N SER A 459 20.39 -5.39 -13.25
CA SER A 459 20.38 -5.28 -14.70
C SER A 459 19.94 -6.56 -15.37
N ASP A 460 19.06 -6.42 -16.34
CA ASP A 460 18.67 -7.49 -17.23
C ASP A 460 17.98 -6.92 -18.47
N LYS A 461 17.59 -7.79 -19.40
CA LYS A 461 16.54 -7.47 -20.36
C LYS A 461 15.17 -7.64 -19.71
N ALA A 462 14.25 -6.72 -19.97
CA ALA A 462 12.90 -6.80 -19.45
C ALA A 462 11.87 -6.08 -20.33
N ASP A 463 10.62 -6.52 -20.24
CA ASP A 463 9.41 -5.91 -20.81
C ASP A 463 8.70 -4.97 -19.81
N SER A 464 9.27 -4.82 -18.61
CA SER A 464 8.72 -4.07 -17.50
C SER A 464 9.74 -3.85 -16.38
N ILE A 465 9.47 -2.89 -15.49
CA ILE A 465 10.35 -2.61 -14.35
C ILE A 465 9.54 -2.61 -13.05
N THR A 466 9.53 -3.74 -12.34
CA THR A 466 8.97 -3.82 -10.99
C THR A 466 10.02 -3.41 -9.95
N LEU A 467 9.64 -2.57 -8.99
CA LEU A 467 10.50 -2.14 -7.89
C LEU A 467 9.77 -2.17 -6.55
N MET A 468 10.23 -3.04 -5.65
CA MET A 468 9.70 -3.13 -4.29
C MET A 468 10.82 -3.04 -3.25
N THR A 469 10.56 -2.34 -2.14
CA THR A 469 11.47 -2.24 -1.00
C THR A 469 10.66 -2.21 0.30
N GLY A 470 11.32 -2.45 1.42
CA GLY A 470 10.72 -2.34 2.74
C GLY A 470 11.16 -3.50 3.62
N ASN A 471 10.22 -4.02 4.38
CA ASN A 471 10.38 -5.09 5.34
C ASN A 471 10.36 -6.48 4.67
N LEU A 472 11.31 -6.73 3.75
CA LEU A 472 11.31 -7.90 2.86
C LEU A 472 12.50 -8.85 3.09
N VAL A 473 12.21 -10.17 3.11
CA VAL A 473 13.04 -11.40 3.09
C VAL A 473 13.71 -11.88 1.80
N SER A 474 14.99 -11.63 1.46
CA SER A 474 15.55 -12.19 0.22
C SER A 474 15.69 -13.69 0.20
N VAL A 475 14.76 -14.40 -0.45
CA VAL A 475 14.91 -15.84 -0.67
C VAL A 475 14.78 -16.20 -2.14
N GLU A 476 15.93 -16.43 -2.76
CA GLU A 476 16.02 -17.06 -4.07
C GLU A 476 16.02 -18.58 -3.85
N THR A 477 14.93 -19.25 -4.24
CA THR A 477 14.93 -20.71 -4.23
C THR A 477 15.78 -21.23 -5.38
N GLN A 478 16.63 -22.22 -5.11
CA GLN A 478 17.40 -22.88 -6.16
C GLN A 478 16.45 -23.48 -7.19
N GLN A 479 16.73 -23.23 -8.48
CA GLN A 479 16.01 -23.79 -9.61
C GLN A 479 15.80 -25.31 -9.44
N ASN A 480 14.56 -25.77 -9.38
CA ASN A 480 14.27 -27.16 -9.73
C ASN A 480 14.19 -27.25 -11.26
N VAL A 481 15.37 -27.36 -11.88
CA VAL A 481 15.59 -27.41 -13.34
C VAL A 481 14.83 -28.56 -14.04
N SER A 482 14.27 -29.52 -13.31
CA SER A 482 13.71 -30.74 -13.91
C SER A 482 12.27 -30.65 -14.44
N ASP A 483 11.45 -29.66 -14.05
CA ASP A 483 9.98 -29.78 -14.18
C ASP A 483 9.27 -28.68 -15.02
N ASN A 484 9.99 -27.79 -15.71
CA ASN A 484 9.40 -26.65 -16.45
C ASN A 484 8.45 -25.80 -15.57
N MET A 485 8.89 -25.56 -14.34
CA MET A 485 8.19 -24.81 -13.30
C MET A 485 8.89 -23.46 -13.07
N PRO A 486 8.15 -22.40 -12.70
CA PRO A 486 8.76 -21.12 -12.40
C PRO A 486 9.61 -21.23 -11.14
N SER A 487 10.73 -20.53 -11.11
CA SER A 487 11.48 -20.33 -9.86
C SER A 487 10.73 -19.31 -9.01
N LEU A 488 10.48 -19.63 -7.74
CA LEU A 488 10.02 -18.64 -6.80
C LEU A 488 11.21 -17.72 -6.46
N ILE A 489 11.18 -16.51 -7.00
CA ILE A 489 12.05 -15.42 -6.55
C ILE A 489 11.17 -14.54 -5.71
N ASP A 490 10.97 -14.91 -4.45
CA ASP A 490 10.21 -13.99 -3.62
C ASP A 490 10.41 -14.00 -2.11
N TYR A 491 10.13 -12.80 -1.61
CA TYR A 491 10.37 -12.30 -0.30
C TYR A 491 9.07 -12.26 0.51
N LEU A 492 9.11 -13.01 1.60
CA LEU A 492 8.04 -13.15 2.56
C LEU A 492 7.57 -11.79 3.11
N PRO A 493 6.26 -11.53 3.20
CA PRO A 493 5.74 -10.67 4.26
C PRO A 493 5.98 -11.41 5.58
N LEU A 494 7.08 -11.10 6.28
CA LEU A 494 7.62 -11.85 7.43
C LEU A 494 6.77 -11.78 8.72
N ASN A 495 5.46 -11.52 8.61
CA ASN A 495 4.53 -11.74 9.70
C ASN A 495 4.18 -13.23 9.84
N LEU A 496 5.19 -14.11 9.79
CA LEU A 496 4.99 -15.54 9.95
C LEU A 496 4.63 -15.85 11.40
N TYR A 497 3.70 -16.78 11.60
CA TYR A 497 3.37 -17.30 12.92
C TYR A 497 4.37 -18.37 13.36
N LYS A 498 4.51 -18.54 14.67
CA LYS A 498 5.40 -19.55 15.24
C LYS A 498 5.06 -20.95 14.73
N GLY A 499 6.09 -21.63 14.23
CA GLY A 499 5.97 -22.95 13.62
C GLY A 499 6.07 -22.91 12.09
N GLN A 500 5.83 -21.75 11.47
CA GLN A 500 6.17 -21.43 10.10
C GLN A 500 7.52 -20.71 10.08
N THR A 501 8.59 -21.45 9.80
CA THR A 501 9.89 -20.86 9.46
C THR A 501 9.87 -20.38 8.01
N GLU A 502 10.74 -19.44 7.66
CA GLU A 502 10.89 -18.94 6.27
C GLU A 502 10.97 -20.08 5.26
N GLN A 503 11.82 -21.08 5.53
CA GLN A 503 11.96 -22.27 4.69
C GLN A 503 10.65 -23.07 4.53
N LYS A 504 9.87 -23.24 5.61
CA LYS A 504 8.63 -24.02 5.55
C LYS A 504 7.53 -23.30 4.78
N TYR A 505 7.44 -21.98 4.94
CA TYR A 505 6.52 -21.18 4.15
C TYR A 505 6.85 -21.31 2.67
N ILE A 506 8.12 -21.21 2.31
CA ILE A 506 8.58 -21.32 0.92
C ILE A 506 8.28 -22.71 0.35
N GLU A 507 8.51 -23.77 1.13
CA GLU A 507 8.14 -25.13 0.74
C GLU A 507 6.62 -25.25 0.48
N GLN A 508 5.79 -24.69 1.36
CA GLN A 508 4.32 -24.68 1.21
C GLN A 508 3.85 -23.89 -0.01
N GLU A 509 4.42 -22.70 -0.25
CA GLU A 509 4.09 -21.88 -1.41
C GLU A 509 4.52 -22.57 -2.71
N ASN A 510 5.70 -23.20 -2.74
CA ASN A 510 6.15 -23.97 -3.90
C ASN A 510 5.21 -25.16 -4.21
N GLU A 511 4.76 -25.88 -3.18
CA GLU A 511 3.75 -26.94 -3.35
C GLU A 511 2.42 -26.39 -3.87
N ASN A 512 1.99 -25.23 -3.35
CA ASN A 512 0.78 -24.56 -3.79
C ASN A 512 0.87 -24.12 -5.26
N ILE A 513 1.96 -23.47 -5.66
CA ILE A 513 2.23 -23.05 -7.04
C ILE A 513 2.23 -24.26 -7.97
N LYS A 514 2.91 -25.35 -7.59
CA LYS A 514 2.91 -26.62 -8.34
C LYS A 514 1.49 -27.11 -8.60
N ARG A 515 0.70 -27.23 -7.52
CA ARG A 515 -0.69 -27.69 -7.60
C ARG A 515 -1.54 -26.78 -8.49
N GLU A 516 -1.43 -25.47 -8.35
CA GLU A 516 -2.22 -24.52 -9.13
C GLU A 516 -1.82 -24.48 -10.61
N ILE A 517 -0.54 -24.63 -10.94
CA ILE A 517 -0.08 -24.78 -12.32
C ILE A 517 -0.55 -26.09 -12.94
N GLU A 518 -0.58 -27.20 -12.18
CA GLU A 518 -1.13 -28.47 -12.65
C GLU A 518 -2.62 -28.36 -12.97
N ILE A 519 -3.40 -27.72 -12.08
CA ILE A 519 -4.83 -27.44 -12.30
C ILE A 519 -5.01 -26.56 -13.54
N PHE A 520 -4.18 -25.52 -13.69
CA PHE A 520 -4.21 -24.66 -14.87
C PHE A 520 -3.93 -25.47 -16.15
N LYS A 521 -2.78 -26.16 -16.23
CA LYS A 521 -2.41 -26.99 -17.40
C LYS A 521 -3.45 -28.08 -17.72
N GLN A 522 -4.16 -28.59 -16.72
CA GLN A 522 -5.25 -29.54 -16.92
C GLN A 522 -6.41 -28.94 -17.73
N TYR A 523 -6.78 -27.68 -17.49
CA TYR A 523 -7.90 -27.02 -18.17
C TYR A 523 -7.49 -26.24 -19.43
N PHE A 524 -6.21 -25.92 -19.59
CA PHE A 524 -5.69 -25.19 -20.75
C PHE A 524 -4.75 -26.10 -21.56
N GLN A 525 -5.25 -26.70 -22.65
CA GLN A 525 -4.49 -27.67 -23.47
C GLN A 525 -3.45 -27.04 -24.42
N ASN A 526 -3.39 -25.71 -24.55
CA ASN A 526 -2.53 -25.02 -25.52
C ASN A 526 -1.35 -24.28 -24.86
N GLU A 527 -0.31 -24.02 -25.66
CA GLU A 527 0.93 -23.25 -25.41
C GLU A 527 0.71 -21.78 -24.98
N GLN A 528 -0.41 -21.44 -24.34
CA GLN A 528 -0.77 -20.05 -23.99
C GLN A 528 0.16 -19.45 -22.92
N LEU A 529 0.76 -20.28 -22.07
CA LEU A 529 1.73 -19.85 -21.06
C LEU A 529 2.77 -20.92 -20.81
N ASP A 530 4.03 -20.62 -21.11
CA ASP A 530 5.17 -21.42 -20.68
C ASP A 530 5.71 -20.88 -19.36
N PHE A 531 5.48 -21.61 -18.27
CA PHE A 531 6.01 -21.26 -16.96
C PHE A 531 7.51 -21.57 -16.81
N GLY A 532 8.11 -22.25 -17.80
CA GLY A 532 9.53 -22.57 -17.80
C GLY A 532 10.40 -21.33 -17.76
N GLY A 533 11.27 -21.22 -16.76
CA GLY A 533 12.21 -20.10 -16.63
C GLY A 533 11.60 -18.80 -16.09
N MET A 534 10.28 -18.73 -15.88
CA MET A 534 9.65 -17.57 -15.26
C MET A 534 9.98 -17.47 -13.78
N LYS A 535 9.97 -16.24 -13.25
CA LYS A 535 10.06 -15.93 -11.82
C LYS A 535 8.66 -15.62 -11.28
N ILE A 536 8.32 -16.02 -10.06
CA ILE A 536 7.13 -15.46 -9.38
C ILE A 536 7.62 -14.48 -8.32
N ILE A 537 7.14 -13.24 -8.40
CA ILE A 537 7.39 -12.17 -7.43
C ILE A 537 6.06 -11.91 -6.71
N TYR A 538 5.94 -12.32 -5.44
CA TYR A 538 4.85 -11.84 -4.60
C TYR A 538 5.07 -10.41 -4.11
N SER A 539 3.99 -9.66 -4.24
CA SER A 539 3.77 -8.41 -3.55
C SER A 539 2.85 -8.67 -2.37
N THR A 540 2.86 -7.71 -1.45
CA THR A 540 1.81 -7.48 -0.46
C THR A 540 0.43 -7.37 -1.12
N GLU A 541 -0.62 -7.74 -0.36
CA GLU A 541 -2.04 -7.56 -0.74
C GLU A 541 -2.39 -6.11 -1.10
N ASP A 542 -1.55 -5.15 -0.71
CA ASP A 542 -1.68 -3.76 -1.16
C ASP A 542 -1.53 -3.61 -2.68
N LEU A 543 -1.01 -4.59 -3.42
CA LEU A 543 -0.99 -4.57 -4.88
C LEU A 543 -2.41 -4.46 -5.45
N GLY A 544 -3.33 -5.35 -5.03
CA GLY A 544 -4.71 -5.38 -5.54
C GLY A 544 -5.78 -4.84 -4.60
N ARG A 545 -5.43 -4.34 -3.41
CA ARG A 545 -6.44 -3.80 -2.48
C ARG A 545 -7.30 -2.71 -3.15
N ASN A 546 -8.63 -2.87 -3.00
CA ASN A 546 -9.75 -2.08 -3.54
C ASN A 546 -10.10 -2.28 -5.02
N PHE A 547 -9.39 -3.15 -5.73
CA PHE A 547 -9.61 -3.37 -7.16
C PHE A 547 -9.59 -4.88 -7.48
N SER A 548 -10.30 -5.29 -8.52
CA SER A 548 -10.52 -6.72 -8.81
C SER A 548 -9.47 -7.31 -9.76
N ASN A 549 -8.79 -6.48 -10.55
CA ASN A 549 -8.07 -6.91 -11.74
C ASN A 549 -6.55 -6.87 -11.63
N ASN A 550 -5.97 -6.31 -10.57
CA ASN A 550 -4.53 -6.03 -10.48
C ASN A 550 -3.80 -6.88 -9.42
N ASN A 551 -4.38 -8.01 -8.99
CA ASN A 551 -3.76 -8.96 -8.07
C ASN A 551 -2.73 -9.89 -8.74
N ILE A 552 -2.73 -9.97 -10.06
CA ILE A 552 -1.78 -10.75 -10.83
C ILE A 552 -1.46 -10.03 -12.13
N ALA A 553 -0.21 -10.08 -12.55
CA ALA A 553 0.25 -9.61 -13.84
C ALA A 553 1.33 -10.55 -14.38
N ILE A 554 1.20 -10.91 -15.66
CA ILE A 554 2.09 -11.88 -16.32
C ILE A 554 2.97 -11.11 -17.32
N PHE A 555 4.27 -11.20 -17.16
CA PHE A 555 5.30 -10.59 -18.00
C PHE A 555 6.13 -11.68 -18.69
N ASP A 556 7.01 -11.31 -19.61
CA ASP A 556 7.81 -12.26 -20.39
C ASP A 556 8.66 -13.21 -19.51
N ASP A 557 9.31 -12.68 -18.46
CA ASP A 557 10.23 -13.45 -17.60
C ASP A 557 9.75 -13.63 -16.14
N TYR A 558 8.61 -13.05 -15.76
CA TYR A 558 8.07 -13.17 -14.41
C TYR A 558 6.56 -12.96 -14.29
N ILE A 559 6.01 -13.37 -13.15
CA ILE A 559 4.64 -13.13 -12.72
C ILE A 559 4.70 -12.28 -11.45
N LEU A 560 4.09 -11.10 -11.47
CA LEU A 560 3.87 -10.29 -10.27
C LEU A 560 2.51 -10.66 -9.68
N CYS A 561 2.45 -11.05 -8.41
CA CYS A 561 1.21 -11.50 -7.80
C CYS A 561 1.05 -11.03 -6.35
N SER A 562 -0.14 -10.73 -5.87
CA SER A 562 -0.37 -10.56 -4.43
C SER A 562 -0.16 -11.90 -3.70
N ALA A 563 0.49 -11.91 -2.55
CA ALA A 563 0.65 -13.11 -1.73
C ALA A 563 -0.71 -13.77 -1.46
N GLY A 564 -0.83 -15.07 -1.72
CA GLY A 564 -2.09 -15.82 -1.59
C GLY A 564 -3.05 -15.72 -2.79
N TYR A 565 -2.72 -14.94 -3.83
CA TYR A 565 -3.57 -14.79 -5.03
C TYR A 565 -3.06 -15.61 -6.25
N PHE A 566 -1.98 -16.35 -6.12
CA PHE A 566 -1.56 -17.25 -7.20
C PHE A 566 -2.47 -18.49 -7.23
N SER A 567 -3.34 -18.56 -8.25
CA SER A 567 -4.24 -19.69 -8.47
C SER A 567 -4.58 -19.86 -9.95
N ALA A 568 -4.96 -21.07 -10.35
CA ALA A 568 -5.42 -21.37 -11.70
C ALA A 568 -6.57 -20.45 -12.13
N ARG A 569 -7.49 -20.14 -11.20
CA ARG A 569 -8.61 -19.24 -11.44
C ARG A 569 -8.16 -17.81 -11.73
N ASN A 570 -7.22 -17.27 -10.95
CA ASN A 570 -6.74 -15.90 -11.16
C ASN A 570 -5.88 -15.77 -12.42
N LEU A 571 -5.09 -16.80 -12.76
CA LEU A 571 -4.38 -16.88 -14.04
C LEU A 571 -5.35 -16.90 -15.23
N PHE A 572 -6.39 -17.74 -15.17
CA PHE A 572 -7.46 -17.76 -16.15
C PHE A 572 -8.15 -16.39 -16.27
N TYR A 573 -8.47 -15.77 -15.13
CA TYR A 573 -9.15 -14.48 -15.11
C TYR A 573 -8.31 -13.39 -15.78
N TYR A 574 -7.01 -13.35 -15.51
CA TYR A 574 -6.07 -12.44 -16.15
C TYR A 574 -6.02 -12.63 -17.67
N LEU A 575 -5.87 -13.87 -18.15
CA LEU A 575 -5.79 -14.15 -19.59
C LEU A 575 -7.08 -13.86 -20.35
N ALA A 576 -8.22 -14.17 -19.74
CA ALA A 576 -9.51 -13.85 -20.34
C ALA A 576 -9.73 -12.33 -20.40
N GLN A 577 -9.19 -11.59 -19.43
CA GLN A 577 -9.35 -10.14 -19.36
C GLN A 577 -8.49 -9.35 -20.33
N GLU A 578 -7.35 -9.89 -20.74
CA GLU A 578 -6.49 -9.29 -21.74
C GLU A 578 -7.22 -9.05 -23.09
N ASN A 579 -8.26 -9.83 -23.38
CA ASN A 579 -9.11 -9.62 -24.54
C ASN A 579 -10.17 -8.54 -24.30
N ALA A 580 -10.00 -7.39 -24.97
CA ALA A 580 -10.84 -6.20 -24.87
C ALA A 580 -12.30 -6.37 -25.34
N HIS A 581 -12.60 -7.40 -26.12
CA HIS A 581 -13.94 -7.67 -26.65
C HIS A 581 -14.44 -9.01 -26.16
N ARG A 582 -15.37 -9.00 -25.21
CA ARG A 582 -16.02 -10.20 -24.71
C ARG A 582 -17.53 -10.18 -24.93
N THR A 583 -18.08 -11.34 -25.25
CA THR A 583 -19.51 -11.55 -25.31
C THR A 583 -20.07 -11.79 -23.90
N LYS A 584 -21.38 -11.56 -23.73
CA LYS A 584 -22.05 -11.75 -22.43
C LYS A 584 -21.90 -13.18 -21.93
N LEU A 585 -21.95 -14.18 -22.83
CA LEU A 585 -21.76 -15.58 -22.45
C LEU A 585 -20.35 -15.81 -21.90
N ALA A 586 -19.32 -15.27 -22.55
CA ALA A 586 -17.95 -15.39 -22.08
C ALA A 586 -17.74 -14.73 -20.70
N ASP A 587 -18.37 -13.58 -20.46
CA ASP A 587 -18.34 -12.92 -19.14
C ASP A 587 -19.05 -13.75 -18.05
N VAL A 588 -20.16 -14.41 -18.38
CA VAL A 588 -20.83 -15.34 -17.46
C VAL A 588 -19.91 -16.52 -17.13
N ILE A 589 -19.28 -17.12 -18.14
CA ILE A 589 -18.31 -18.21 -17.92
C ILE A 589 -17.18 -17.71 -17.02
N LEU A 590 -16.56 -16.57 -17.37
CA LEU A 590 -15.44 -15.99 -16.64
C LEU A 590 -15.75 -15.74 -15.15
N ASN A 591 -16.91 -15.16 -14.86
CA ASN A 591 -17.27 -14.73 -13.50
C ASN A 591 -17.73 -15.90 -12.60
N HIS A 592 -18.25 -16.97 -13.20
CA HIS A 592 -18.92 -18.05 -12.46
C HIS A 592 -18.22 -19.41 -12.52
N ILE A 593 -17.17 -19.56 -13.33
CA ILE A 593 -16.41 -20.81 -13.38
C ILE A 593 -15.43 -20.92 -12.20
N SER A 594 -15.38 -22.12 -11.63
CA SER A 594 -14.39 -22.53 -10.63
C SER A 594 -13.50 -23.62 -11.23
N LEU A 595 -12.21 -23.58 -10.93
CA LEU A 595 -11.22 -24.54 -11.42
C LEU A 595 -10.68 -25.35 -10.23
N TYR A 596 -11.25 -26.54 -10.00
CA TYR A 596 -10.80 -27.49 -8.98
C TYR A 596 -9.89 -28.56 -9.58
N GLN A 597 -9.19 -29.33 -8.73
CA GLN A 597 -8.38 -30.45 -9.19
C GLN A 597 -9.20 -31.56 -9.86
N ASN A 598 -10.45 -31.73 -9.43
CA ASN A 598 -11.39 -32.69 -10.00
C ASN A 598 -12.36 -31.97 -10.97
N PRO A 599 -12.35 -32.29 -12.28
CA PRO A 599 -13.25 -31.70 -13.26
C PRO A 599 -14.72 -31.83 -12.96
N SER A 600 -15.15 -32.94 -12.34
CA SER A 600 -16.56 -33.12 -11.99
C SER A 600 -17.03 -32.08 -10.98
N ASP A 601 -16.20 -31.75 -9.98
CA ASP A 601 -16.52 -30.72 -8.98
C ASP A 601 -16.64 -29.33 -9.64
N SER A 602 -15.78 -29.04 -10.62
CA SER A 602 -15.79 -27.78 -11.37
C SER A 602 -17.06 -27.61 -12.20
N VAL A 603 -17.49 -28.65 -12.93
CA VAL A 603 -18.72 -28.60 -13.73
C VAL A 603 -19.96 -28.55 -12.86
N ILE A 604 -19.99 -29.29 -11.74
CA ILE A 604 -21.11 -29.26 -10.78
C ILE A 604 -21.25 -27.87 -10.17
N ASP A 605 -20.16 -27.27 -9.70
CA ASP A 605 -20.17 -25.92 -9.12
C ASP A 605 -20.61 -24.85 -10.14
N PHE A 606 -20.08 -24.95 -11.37
CA PHE A 606 -20.49 -24.06 -12.45
C PHE A 606 -21.98 -24.22 -12.78
N SER A 607 -22.48 -25.44 -12.94
CA SER A 607 -23.90 -25.71 -13.20
C SER A 607 -24.79 -25.16 -12.07
N ASN A 608 -24.44 -25.37 -10.80
CA ASN A 608 -25.18 -24.85 -9.66
C ASN A 608 -25.20 -23.32 -9.65
N THR A 609 -24.07 -22.69 -9.99
CA THR A 609 -23.95 -21.24 -10.06
C THR A 609 -24.80 -20.67 -11.19
N LEU A 610 -24.80 -21.31 -12.36
CA LEU A 610 -25.71 -20.95 -13.45
C LEU A 610 -27.18 -21.01 -13.00
N SER A 611 -27.62 -22.11 -12.36
CA SER A 611 -29.00 -22.24 -11.87
C SER A 611 -29.37 -21.14 -10.86
N MET A 612 -28.42 -20.76 -9.99
CA MET A 612 -28.64 -19.73 -8.96
C MET A 612 -28.76 -18.33 -9.58
N TRP A 613 -27.88 -18.00 -10.52
CA TRP A 613 -27.76 -16.66 -11.09
C TRP A 613 -28.67 -16.42 -12.30
N LYS A 614 -29.22 -17.47 -12.90
CA LYS A 614 -30.17 -17.41 -14.01
C LYS A 614 -31.25 -16.35 -13.82
N ASN A 615 -31.96 -16.36 -12.69
CA ASN A 615 -33.06 -15.40 -12.42
C ASN A 615 -32.62 -13.94 -12.28
N ILE A 616 -31.32 -13.68 -12.03
CA ILE A 616 -30.74 -12.35 -11.90
C ILE A 616 -30.17 -11.90 -13.24
N LEU A 617 -29.46 -12.77 -13.95
CA LEU A 617 -28.77 -12.48 -15.22
C LEU A 617 -29.73 -12.32 -16.41
N THR A 618 -30.94 -12.87 -16.34
CA THR A 618 -31.89 -12.91 -17.47
C THR A 618 -32.99 -11.85 -17.43
N GLN A 619 -32.97 -10.91 -16.47
CA GLN A 619 -34.03 -9.89 -16.34
C GLN A 619 -34.06 -8.87 -17.49
N GLU A 620 -32.99 -8.80 -18.29
CA GLU A 620 -32.81 -7.79 -19.37
C GLU A 620 -32.52 -8.40 -20.76
N ASP A 621 -32.27 -9.71 -20.88
CA ASP A 621 -31.88 -10.36 -22.14
C ASP A 621 -32.48 -11.77 -22.30
N GLU A 622 -33.55 -11.86 -23.08
CA GLU A 622 -34.27 -13.11 -23.35
C GLU A 622 -33.40 -14.11 -24.13
N ARG A 623 -32.46 -13.66 -24.97
CA ARG A 623 -31.57 -14.54 -25.73
C ARG A 623 -30.54 -15.20 -24.82
N LEU A 624 -29.92 -14.43 -23.94
CA LEU A 624 -28.99 -14.95 -22.93
C LEU A 624 -29.68 -15.98 -22.04
N SER A 625 -30.97 -15.79 -21.72
CA SER A 625 -31.73 -16.75 -20.91
C SER A 625 -31.80 -18.15 -21.53
N VAL A 626 -32.01 -18.24 -22.84
CA VAL A 626 -32.08 -19.51 -23.58
C VAL A 626 -30.70 -20.14 -23.70
N GLU A 627 -29.66 -19.32 -23.92
CA GLU A 627 -28.27 -19.79 -24.00
C GLU A 627 -27.81 -20.38 -22.66
N LEU A 628 -28.16 -19.76 -21.52
CA LEU A 628 -27.84 -20.27 -20.18
C LEU A 628 -28.63 -21.54 -19.82
N GLU A 629 -29.90 -21.64 -20.19
CA GLU A 629 -30.68 -22.88 -20.03
C GLU A 629 -30.06 -24.04 -20.80
N THR A 630 -29.65 -23.74 -22.02
CA THR A 630 -29.01 -24.71 -22.89
C THR A 630 -27.66 -25.15 -22.30
N LEU A 631 -26.88 -24.21 -21.79
CA LEU A 631 -25.59 -24.48 -21.15
C LEU A 631 -25.72 -25.33 -19.88
N GLU A 632 -26.72 -25.09 -19.04
CA GLU A 632 -27.02 -25.90 -17.86
C GLU A 632 -27.38 -27.36 -18.25
N SER A 633 -28.18 -27.53 -19.30
CA SER A 633 -28.50 -28.86 -19.86
C SER A 633 -27.26 -29.58 -20.41
N ILE A 634 -26.38 -28.85 -21.10
CA ILE A 634 -25.09 -29.36 -21.59
C ILE A 634 -24.23 -29.82 -20.42
N CYS A 635 -24.10 -29.04 -19.36
CA CYS A 635 -23.34 -29.42 -18.16
C CYS A 635 -23.80 -30.76 -17.60
N ASN A 636 -25.11 -30.93 -17.41
CA ASN A 636 -25.69 -32.19 -16.92
C ASN A 636 -25.42 -33.38 -17.86
N SER A 637 -25.44 -33.16 -19.18
CA SER A 637 -25.15 -34.21 -20.15
C SER A 637 -23.67 -34.65 -20.10
N TYR A 638 -22.74 -33.70 -20.06
CA TYR A 638 -21.31 -33.99 -19.95
C TYR A 638 -20.95 -34.69 -18.63
N ILE A 639 -21.63 -34.34 -17.51
CA ILE A 639 -21.52 -35.07 -16.24
C ILE A 639 -21.95 -36.54 -16.42
N ASN A 640 -23.11 -36.78 -17.04
CA ASN A 640 -23.61 -38.15 -17.26
C ASN A 640 -22.70 -38.97 -18.18
N GLN A 641 -22.04 -38.33 -19.13
CA GLN A 641 -21.11 -38.96 -20.07
C GLN A 641 -19.68 -39.10 -19.52
N LYS A 642 -19.39 -38.55 -18.33
CA LYS A 642 -18.04 -38.49 -17.73
C LYS A 642 -17.02 -37.77 -18.60
N LYS A 643 -17.44 -36.67 -19.23
CA LYS A 643 -16.64 -35.82 -20.13
C LYS A 643 -16.41 -34.42 -19.55
N GLU A 644 -16.44 -34.27 -18.24
CA GLU A 644 -16.39 -32.98 -17.54
C GLU A 644 -15.11 -32.20 -17.85
N LEU A 645 -13.97 -32.88 -17.99
CA LEU A 645 -12.71 -32.25 -18.37
C LEU A 645 -12.78 -31.61 -19.76
N GLU A 646 -13.35 -32.33 -20.74
CA GLU A 646 -13.51 -31.84 -22.11
C GLU A 646 -14.38 -30.58 -22.12
N LEU A 647 -15.52 -30.61 -21.41
CA LEU A 647 -16.39 -29.44 -21.28
C LEU A 647 -15.65 -28.23 -20.69
N MET A 648 -14.93 -28.43 -19.58
CA MET A 648 -14.20 -27.34 -18.92
C MET A 648 -13.11 -26.75 -19.82
N GLN A 649 -12.41 -27.58 -20.58
CA GLN A 649 -11.40 -27.12 -21.56
C GLN A 649 -12.04 -26.30 -22.69
N MET A 650 -13.22 -26.69 -23.16
CA MET A 650 -13.96 -25.92 -24.17
C MET A 650 -14.48 -24.59 -23.62
N LEU A 651 -15.04 -24.57 -22.41
CA LEU A 651 -15.56 -23.35 -21.77
C LEU A 651 -14.45 -22.33 -21.49
N THR A 652 -13.35 -22.79 -20.89
CA THR A 652 -12.20 -21.95 -20.58
C THR A 652 -11.49 -21.45 -21.84
N GLY A 653 -11.33 -22.32 -22.85
CA GLY A 653 -10.78 -21.94 -24.15
C GLY A 653 -11.62 -20.89 -24.88
N TYR A 654 -12.94 -21.02 -24.84
CA TYR A 654 -13.87 -20.03 -25.41
C TYR A 654 -13.81 -18.69 -24.68
N ALA A 655 -13.79 -18.70 -23.34
CA ALA A 655 -13.73 -17.48 -22.55
C ALA A 655 -12.45 -16.67 -22.80
N ILE A 656 -11.31 -17.35 -23.02
CA ILE A 656 -10.06 -16.69 -23.43
C ILE A 656 -10.15 -16.26 -24.89
N ASN A 657 -10.42 -17.16 -25.84
CA ASN A 657 -10.34 -16.86 -27.27
C ASN A 657 -11.67 -17.07 -27.99
N GLN A 658 -12.50 -16.03 -27.98
CA GLN A 658 -13.82 -16.05 -28.61
C GLN A 658 -13.74 -16.01 -30.14
N SER A 659 -12.63 -15.52 -30.71
CA SER A 659 -12.46 -15.37 -32.17
C SER A 659 -12.47 -16.70 -32.93
N ALA A 660 -12.35 -17.82 -32.22
CA ALA A 660 -12.52 -19.15 -32.78
C ALA A 660 -13.97 -19.43 -33.25
N TYR A 661 -14.95 -18.62 -32.82
CA TYR A 661 -16.36 -18.74 -33.15
C TYR A 661 -16.91 -17.39 -33.65
N GLN A 662 -17.91 -17.40 -34.53
CA GLN A 662 -18.54 -16.19 -35.05
C GLN A 662 -19.45 -15.52 -34.01
N ASN A 663 -20.06 -16.30 -33.10
CA ASN A 663 -20.94 -15.81 -32.03
C ASN A 663 -21.20 -16.89 -30.96
N ASP A 664 -21.83 -16.48 -29.86
CA ASP A 664 -22.20 -17.32 -28.71
C ASP A 664 -23.04 -18.55 -29.11
N SER A 665 -23.97 -18.38 -30.05
CA SER A 665 -24.86 -19.46 -30.47
C SER A 665 -24.12 -20.56 -31.24
N GLU A 666 -23.11 -20.21 -32.05
CA GLU A 666 -22.26 -21.19 -32.74
C GLU A 666 -21.43 -22.00 -31.73
N PHE A 667 -20.91 -21.36 -30.69
CA PHE A 667 -20.20 -22.05 -29.62
C PHE A 667 -21.12 -23.02 -28.85
N ILE A 668 -22.34 -22.59 -28.50
CA ILE A 668 -23.33 -23.46 -27.85
C ILE A 668 -23.70 -24.65 -28.75
N GLU A 669 -23.90 -24.44 -30.05
CA GLU A 669 -24.18 -25.52 -31.00
C GLU A 669 -23.01 -26.51 -31.09
N TYR A 670 -21.77 -26.01 -31.09
CA TYR A 670 -20.56 -26.83 -31.03
C TYR A 670 -20.55 -27.75 -29.79
N LEU A 671 -20.85 -27.20 -28.61
CA LEU A 671 -20.97 -27.99 -27.37
C LEU A 671 -22.10 -29.03 -27.45
N GLN A 672 -23.26 -28.70 -28.02
CA GLN A 672 -24.37 -29.64 -28.20
C GLN A 672 -24.01 -30.78 -29.17
N ASN A 673 -23.28 -30.49 -30.24
CA ASN A 673 -22.81 -31.52 -31.17
C ASN A 673 -21.81 -32.47 -30.51
N GLY A 674 -21.00 -31.99 -29.57
CA GLY A 674 -20.14 -32.83 -28.73
C GLY A 674 -20.93 -33.80 -27.84
N VAL A 675 -22.08 -33.37 -27.31
CA VAL A 675 -23.02 -34.24 -26.56
C VAL A 675 -23.62 -35.33 -27.45
N LEU A 676 -24.01 -34.99 -28.68
CA LEU A 676 -24.73 -35.87 -29.59
C LEU A 676 -23.83 -36.93 -30.25
N ASN A 677 -22.55 -36.60 -30.48
CA ASN A 677 -21.67 -37.44 -31.28
C ASN A 677 -20.86 -38.48 -30.49
N GLY A 678 -20.87 -38.46 -29.15
CA GLY A 678 -20.33 -39.54 -28.30
C GLY A 678 -18.91 -40.03 -28.62
N ASN A 679 -18.10 -39.24 -29.33
CA ASN A 679 -16.75 -39.61 -29.77
C ASN A 679 -15.71 -39.23 -28.72
#